data_AF-A0A1R1LE62-F1
#
_entry.id   AF-A0A1R1LE62-F1
#
_cell.length_a   1.000
_cell.length_b   1.000
_cell.length_c   1.000
_cell.angle_alpha   90.00
_cell.angle_beta   90.00
_cell.angle_gamma   90.00
#
_symmetry.space_group_name_H-M   'P 1'
#
loop_
_entity.id
_entity.type
_entity.pdbx_description
1 polymer ?
#
loop_
_entity_poly.entity_id
_entity_poly.type
_entity_poly.pdbx_seq_one_letter_code
_entity_poly.pdbx_strand_id
1 'polypeptide(L)'
;MIVLRALKKIYQLFVRFAVGLVFGFAFTGGGLLILSETAWPMLVDWHSMQKWQPTNAFLLNVSGGSNYIKARYQYQFNGRSYSGNRVYVAEVNDNIGSYHKYLFARLKKEEGSNEPIIVWVDPQNPEQSVIDRNMRWGLFTLESVFCSIFIVIGLLIAYASIRSEGKKTYPGPPSLSELRKEWEQKLDDPHFGDSFIAYKNRRLCDFEESSYLATENDKKPATKIEPLKTNWRDRYGWKTSSIRSTSASRTLLIWLVGLFWIGITSPALIVIPDELGKENYAVLLVLLFPLVGLFILYKAVVKTLEYQRFGNVVFKMDPYPGAIGGHIGGTVHVSQLSHGVATDQAASLAVRLECVYSYVPKTGKNRSRQETITWCEEGAPKIEPLSSGVNLIFRFDVPDNLPESDIKQSGSYHFWRLTIKSDIQGADLDREFNIPAFHSREASRTVKYDISAQGVIRKQQELEVIKDSISQGDFDVPGLSRAMRFRIEGDGIYLFFPMLRNRLLSLILAIFSGGFGLAGYSILGSAFTGGWIGILLGLFSVPFVLIAVIAIIGFVFLTFNSLRVDITPDQISVLRRLLFFPVYWRQLPVSDISHLELKCSGSTSGQGKKTEHFRILIHDNLGNKMAIAEDIDGREVATHFCQYLRCRLNLKPDNKSNDTDVPC
;
A
#
# COMPACT_ATOMS: atom_id res chain seq x y z
N MET A 1 27.59 25.67 10.35
CA MET A 1 26.16 25.26 10.31
C MET A 1 25.76 24.58 8.99
N ILE A 2 26.15 25.11 7.83
CA ILE A 2 25.90 24.53 6.49
C ILE A 2 26.56 23.15 6.31
N VAL A 3 27.82 23.02 6.73
CA VAL A 3 28.57 21.75 6.70
C VAL A 3 27.90 20.67 7.58
N LEU A 4 27.38 21.04 8.75
CA LEU A 4 26.66 20.12 9.64
C LEU A 4 25.31 19.66 9.04
N ARG A 5 24.59 20.55 8.36
CA ARG A 5 23.34 20.20 7.65
C ARG A 5 23.63 19.30 6.44
N ALA A 6 24.71 19.56 5.70
CA ALA A 6 25.16 18.74 4.57
C ALA A 6 25.60 17.34 5.02
N LEU A 7 26.42 17.25 6.08
CA LEU A 7 26.84 15.98 6.68
C LEU A 7 25.65 15.19 7.21
N LYS A 8 24.67 15.83 7.87
CA LYS A 8 23.45 15.16 8.34
C LYS A 8 22.61 14.62 7.18
N LYS A 9 22.55 15.33 6.05
CA LYS A 9 21.81 14.93 4.85
C LYS A 9 22.51 13.80 4.09
N ILE A 10 23.84 13.85 3.96
CA ILE A 10 24.67 12.77 3.40
C ILE A 10 24.57 11.53 4.27
N TYR A 11 24.69 11.68 5.59
CA TYR A 11 24.51 10.60 6.55
C TYR A 11 23.11 9.98 6.47
N GLN A 12 22.05 10.77 6.37
CA GLN A 12 20.69 10.26 6.19
C GLN A 12 20.47 9.55 4.84
N LEU A 13 21.09 10.03 3.75
CA LEU A 13 21.04 9.37 2.45
C LEU A 13 21.80 8.04 2.48
N PHE A 14 23.01 8.06 3.06
CA PHE A 14 23.87 6.90 3.24
C PHE A 14 23.18 5.86 4.12
N VAL A 15 22.64 6.25 5.27
CA VAL A 15 21.90 5.35 6.17
C VAL A 15 20.66 4.77 5.49
N ARG A 16 19.93 5.53 4.67
CA ARG A 16 18.78 4.99 3.93
C ARG A 16 19.16 4.01 2.85
N PHE A 17 20.19 4.33 2.08
CA PHE A 17 20.73 3.46 1.04
C PHE A 17 21.31 2.18 1.65
N ALA A 18 22.09 2.32 2.72
CA ALA A 18 22.66 1.23 3.50
C ALA A 18 21.56 0.37 4.13
N VAL A 19 20.52 0.95 4.74
CA VAL A 19 19.41 0.19 5.33
C VAL A 19 18.64 -0.56 4.25
N GLY A 20 18.27 0.07 3.14
CA GLY A 20 17.56 -0.60 2.04
C GLY A 20 18.36 -1.75 1.43
N LEU A 21 19.68 -1.57 1.26
CA LEU A 21 20.56 -2.63 0.79
C LEU A 21 20.79 -3.71 1.83
N VAL A 22 21.01 -3.37 3.09
CA VAL A 22 21.16 -4.35 4.18
C VAL A 22 19.90 -5.20 4.30
N PHE A 23 18.72 -4.61 4.19
CA PHE A 23 17.46 -5.36 4.17
C PHE A 23 17.32 -6.20 2.89
N GLY A 24 17.56 -5.62 1.71
CA GLY A 24 17.51 -6.36 0.45
C GLY A 24 18.45 -7.56 0.44
N PHE A 25 19.71 -7.37 0.85
CA PHE A 25 20.71 -8.43 0.98
C PHE A 25 20.42 -9.39 2.14
N ALA A 26 19.80 -8.96 3.23
CA ALA A 26 19.35 -9.87 4.28
C ALA A 26 18.28 -10.84 3.78
N PHE A 27 17.29 -10.35 3.02
CA PHE A 27 16.25 -11.19 2.44
C PHE A 27 16.79 -12.09 1.32
N THR A 28 17.60 -11.55 0.40
CA THR A 28 18.21 -12.34 -0.68
C THR A 28 19.21 -13.35 -0.13
N GLY A 29 20.09 -12.93 0.78
CA GLY A 29 21.09 -13.77 1.42
C GLY A 29 20.45 -14.84 2.29
N GLY A 30 19.45 -14.50 3.10
CA GLY A 30 18.68 -15.48 3.87
C GLY A 30 17.99 -16.51 2.97
N GLY A 31 17.36 -16.06 1.88
CA GLY A 31 16.74 -16.97 0.90
C GLY A 31 17.75 -17.88 0.18
N LEU A 32 18.91 -17.34 -0.23
CA LEU A 32 19.98 -18.12 -0.87
C LEU A 32 20.65 -19.10 0.09
N LEU A 33 20.85 -18.72 1.35
CA LEU A 33 21.43 -19.57 2.38
C LEU A 33 20.49 -20.73 2.72
N ILE A 34 19.21 -20.46 2.92
CA ILE A 34 18.22 -21.53 3.15
C ILE A 34 18.20 -22.44 1.91
N LEU A 35 18.20 -21.89 0.70
CA LEU A 35 18.25 -22.67 -0.54
C LEU A 35 19.49 -23.57 -0.62
N SER A 36 20.67 -23.05 -0.25
CA SER A 36 21.93 -23.80 -0.30
C SER A 36 22.04 -24.90 0.75
N GLU A 37 21.32 -24.79 1.86
CA GLU A 37 21.30 -25.79 2.94
C GLU A 37 20.14 -26.79 2.83
N THR A 38 19.17 -26.55 1.93
CA THR A 38 17.94 -27.36 1.85
C THR A 38 17.71 -27.91 0.44
N ALA A 39 17.00 -27.16 -0.40
CA ALA A 39 16.53 -27.66 -1.70
C ALA A 39 17.69 -27.94 -2.68
N TRP A 40 18.78 -27.17 -2.62
CA TRP A 40 19.90 -27.34 -3.56
C TRP A 40 20.68 -28.65 -3.35
N PRO A 41 21.19 -28.97 -2.15
CA PRO A 41 21.81 -30.27 -1.87
C PRO A 41 20.85 -31.43 -2.19
N MET A 42 19.59 -31.32 -1.81
CA MET A 42 18.58 -32.35 -2.08
C MET A 42 18.43 -32.64 -3.58
N LEU A 43 18.45 -31.61 -4.43
CA LEU A 43 18.37 -31.75 -5.89
C LEU A 43 19.63 -32.39 -6.47
N VAL A 44 20.79 -31.94 -6.02
CA VAL A 44 22.11 -32.46 -6.46
C VAL A 44 22.25 -33.94 -6.09
N ASP A 45 21.95 -34.27 -4.83
CA ASP A 45 22.03 -35.63 -4.31
C ASP A 45 21.04 -36.55 -5.03
N TRP A 46 19.79 -36.12 -5.19
CA TRP A 46 18.80 -36.89 -5.94
C TRP A 46 19.28 -37.20 -7.37
N HIS A 47 19.87 -36.22 -8.07
CA HIS A 47 20.37 -36.40 -9.42
C HIS A 47 21.57 -37.35 -9.48
N SER A 48 22.51 -37.23 -8.52
CA SER A 48 23.66 -38.14 -8.40
C SER A 48 23.22 -39.58 -8.15
N MET A 49 22.29 -39.78 -7.22
CA MET A 49 21.80 -41.08 -6.78
C MET A 49 21.03 -41.86 -7.86
N GLN A 50 20.62 -41.20 -8.96
CA GLN A 50 20.04 -41.92 -10.11
C GLN A 50 21.05 -42.83 -10.82
N LYS A 51 22.35 -42.52 -10.72
CA LYS A 51 23.44 -43.29 -11.33
C LYS A 51 24.04 -44.35 -10.40
N TRP A 52 23.60 -44.39 -9.13
CA TRP A 52 24.12 -45.31 -8.13
C TRP A 52 23.65 -46.75 -8.41
N GLN A 53 24.45 -47.72 -7.96
CA GLN A 53 24.21 -49.14 -8.21
C GLN A 53 23.49 -49.80 -7.02
N PRO A 54 22.52 -50.70 -7.26
CA PRO A 54 21.84 -51.41 -6.19
C PRO A 54 22.74 -52.51 -5.61
N THR A 55 22.68 -52.72 -4.30
CA THR A 55 23.40 -53.79 -3.58
C THR A 55 22.60 -54.20 -2.35
N ASN A 56 22.72 -55.48 -1.95
CA ASN A 56 22.07 -55.99 -0.76
C ASN A 56 22.80 -55.50 0.51
N ALA A 57 22.02 -55.05 1.50
CA ALA A 57 22.49 -54.64 2.81
C ALA A 57 21.67 -55.31 3.92
N PHE A 58 22.26 -55.44 5.10
CA PHE A 58 21.58 -55.90 6.31
C PHE A 58 21.43 -54.74 7.29
N LEU A 59 20.22 -54.57 7.83
CA LEU A 59 19.94 -53.55 8.84
C LEU A 59 20.54 -53.97 10.18
N LEU A 60 21.29 -53.05 10.79
CA LEU A 60 21.89 -53.22 12.11
C LEU A 60 21.04 -52.56 13.20
N ASN A 61 20.47 -51.39 12.91
CA ASN A 61 19.60 -50.68 13.83
C ASN A 61 18.60 -49.78 13.08
N VAL A 62 17.33 -49.77 13.52
CA VAL A 62 16.31 -48.83 13.03
C VAL A 62 15.61 -48.13 14.20
N SER A 63 15.60 -46.79 14.16
CA SER A 63 14.89 -45.91 15.09
C SER A 63 14.20 -44.78 14.33
N GLY A 64 13.11 -44.23 14.86
CA GLY A 64 12.32 -43.22 14.14
C GLY A 64 11.09 -42.78 14.90
N GLY A 65 10.45 -41.73 14.39
CA GLY A 65 9.22 -41.14 14.92
C GLY A 65 8.28 -40.70 13.81
N SER A 66 7.35 -39.79 14.11
CA SER A 66 6.39 -39.27 13.11
C SER A 66 7.05 -38.41 12.03
N ASN A 67 8.24 -37.86 12.29
CA ASN A 67 8.87 -36.83 11.46
C ASN A 67 10.34 -37.06 11.12
N TYR A 68 10.89 -38.22 11.50
CA TYR A 68 12.27 -38.61 11.18
C TYR A 68 12.44 -40.13 11.20
N ILE A 69 13.43 -40.62 10.46
CA ILE A 69 13.90 -42.01 10.53
C ILE A 69 15.42 -42.01 10.55
N LYS A 70 16.00 -42.89 11.37
CA LYS A 70 17.43 -43.21 11.40
C LYS A 70 17.59 -44.71 11.25
N ALA A 71 18.44 -45.14 10.33
CA ALA A 71 18.84 -46.53 10.20
C ALA A 71 20.36 -46.64 10.09
N ARG A 72 20.92 -47.76 10.54
CA ARG A 72 22.31 -48.14 10.26
C ARG A 72 22.29 -49.51 9.61
N TYR A 73 23.07 -49.69 8.55
CA TYR A 73 23.11 -50.93 7.78
C TYR A 73 24.53 -51.23 7.30
N GLN A 74 24.78 -52.50 6.97
CA GLN A 74 26.06 -53.00 6.45
C GLN A 74 25.85 -53.66 5.09
N TYR A 75 26.74 -53.41 4.15
CA TYR A 75 26.68 -53.95 2.78
C TYR A 75 28.07 -54.32 2.27
N GLN A 76 28.12 -55.11 1.20
CA GLN A 76 29.36 -55.43 0.50
C GLN A 76 29.32 -54.92 -0.93
N PHE A 77 30.36 -54.20 -1.34
CA PHE A 77 30.51 -53.69 -2.69
C PHE A 77 31.93 -53.99 -3.19
N ASN A 78 32.06 -54.62 -4.37
CA ASN A 78 33.33 -55.06 -4.94
C ASN A 78 34.21 -55.87 -3.96
N GLY A 79 33.60 -56.74 -3.15
CA GLY A 79 34.31 -57.60 -2.19
C GLY A 79 34.81 -56.92 -0.91
N ARG A 80 34.49 -55.64 -0.70
CA ARG A 80 34.78 -54.91 0.56
C ARG A 80 33.49 -54.62 1.33
N SER A 81 33.57 -54.69 2.66
CA SER A 81 32.44 -54.39 3.54
C SER A 81 32.41 -52.90 3.91
N TYR A 82 31.23 -52.32 3.82
CA TYR A 82 30.95 -50.91 4.14
C TYR A 82 29.74 -50.81 5.07
N SER A 83 29.59 -49.67 5.74
CA SER A 83 28.41 -49.36 6.56
C SER A 83 27.83 -48.01 6.18
N GLY A 84 26.52 -47.92 6.09
CA GLY A 84 25.80 -46.69 5.78
C GLY A 84 24.75 -46.36 6.83
N ASN A 85 24.31 -45.10 6.83
CA ASN A 85 23.28 -44.60 7.75
C ASN A 85 22.26 -43.66 7.08
N ARG A 86 22.38 -43.42 5.78
CA ARG A 86 21.50 -42.48 5.07
C ARG A 86 20.24 -43.21 4.62
N VAL A 87 19.09 -42.76 5.13
CA VAL A 87 17.81 -43.43 4.88
C VAL A 87 17.17 -42.89 3.61
N TYR A 88 17.20 -41.57 3.40
CA TYR A 88 16.54 -40.91 2.29
C TYR A 88 17.35 -39.72 1.78
N VAL A 89 16.92 -39.16 0.64
CA VAL A 89 17.67 -38.09 -0.05
C VAL A 89 17.72 -36.79 0.77
N ALA A 90 16.62 -36.36 1.37
CA ALA A 90 16.61 -35.16 2.21
C ALA A 90 17.40 -35.37 3.50
N GLU A 91 18.13 -34.36 3.97
CA GLU A 91 18.83 -34.40 5.26
C GLU A 91 18.02 -33.75 6.40
N VAL A 92 16.90 -33.12 6.05
CA VAL A 92 16.02 -32.40 6.98
C VAL A 92 14.86 -33.30 7.40
N ASN A 93 14.52 -33.22 8.69
CA ASN A 93 13.33 -33.85 9.26
C ASN A 93 12.09 -33.02 8.91
N ASP A 94 10.99 -33.68 8.65
CA ASP A 94 9.77 -33.02 8.21
C ASP A 94 8.53 -33.84 8.59
N ASN A 95 7.37 -33.19 8.56
CA ASN A 95 6.07 -33.83 8.83
C ASN A 95 5.29 -34.15 7.55
N ILE A 96 5.92 -34.02 6.37
CA ILE A 96 5.27 -33.98 5.06
C ILE A 96 4.98 -35.38 4.53
N GLY A 97 3.69 -35.68 4.38
CA GLY A 97 3.24 -37.00 3.88
C GLY A 97 3.49 -38.13 4.88
N SER A 98 2.86 -39.29 4.68
CA SER A 98 3.00 -40.48 5.55
C SER A 98 4.33 -41.23 5.38
N TYR A 99 5.29 -40.61 4.70
CA TYR A 99 6.57 -41.17 4.28
C TYR A 99 7.34 -41.80 5.44
N HIS A 100 7.58 -41.02 6.51
CA HIS A 100 8.34 -41.49 7.67
C HIS A 100 7.65 -42.66 8.38
N LYS A 101 6.32 -42.63 8.48
CA LYS A 101 5.56 -43.69 9.14
C LYS A 101 5.66 -45.01 8.37
N TYR A 102 5.49 -44.97 7.05
CA TYR A 102 5.55 -46.18 6.22
C TYR A 102 6.97 -46.73 6.09
N LEU A 103 7.95 -45.87 5.86
CA LEU A 103 9.33 -46.30 5.71
C LEU A 103 9.91 -46.82 7.04
N PHE A 104 9.55 -46.21 8.18
CA PHE A 104 9.90 -46.75 9.50
C PHE A 104 9.30 -48.14 9.73
N ALA A 105 8.00 -48.32 9.46
CA ALA A 105 7.33 -49.61 9.65
C ALA A 105 7.94 -50.72 8.76
N ARG A 106 8.30 -50.38 7.51
CA ARG A 106 8.98 -51.30 6.60
C ARG A 106 10.36 -51.71 7.13
N LEU A 107 11.22 -50.74 7.44
CA LEU A 107 12.57 -51.00 7.91
C LEU A 107 12.60 -51.72 9.26
N LYS A 108 11.66 -51.42 10.17
CA LYS A 108 11.57 -52.12 11.46
C LYS A 108 11.17 -53.59 11.30
N LYS A 109 10.32 -53.89 10.32
CA LYS A 109 9.97 -55.28 9.98
C LYS A 109 11.18 -56.03 9.42
N GLU A 110 11.89 -55.44 8.47
CA GLU A 110 13.08 -56.01 7.81
C GLU A 110 14.25 -56.22 8.80
N GLU A 111 14.43 -55.32 9.76
CA GLU A 111 15.39 -55.47 10.88
C GLU A 111 15.02 -56.68 11.75
N GLY A 112 13.75 -56.87 12.08
CA GLY A 112 13.28 -57.97 12.93
C GLY A 112 13.33 -59.35 12.26
N SER A 113 13.18 -59.41 10.94
CA SER A 113 13.26 -60.64 10.15
C SER A 113 14.68 -60.95 9.63
N ASN A 114 15.65 -60.05 9.81
CA ASN A 114 17.00 -60.12 9.24
C ASN A 114 17.00 -60.32 7.71
N GLU A 115 16.02 -59.71 7.03
CA GLU A 115 15.89 -59.76 5.58
C GLU A 115 16.86 -58.74 4.93
N PRO A 116 17.52 -59.10 3.80
CA PRO A 116 18.37 -58.16 3.09
C PRO A 116 17.53 -57.08 2.41
N ILE A 117 17.94 -55.82 2.56
CA ILE A 117 17.35 -54.66 1.90
C ILE A 117 18.20 -54.21 0.72
N ILE A 118 17.61 -53.50 -0.24
CA ILE A 118 18.36 -52.86 -1.31
C ILE A 118 18.82 -51.48 -0.85
N VAL A 119 20.12 -51.23 -0.97
CA VAL A 119 20.70 -49.88 -0.85
C VAL A 119 21.35 -49.50 -2.17
N TRP A 120 21.34 -48.21 -2.47
CA TRP A 120 22.00 -47.64 -3.63
C TRP A 120 23.36 -47.12 -3.20
N VAL A 121 24.42 -47.52 -3.90
CA VAL A 121 25.81 -47.21 -3.57
C VAL A 121 26.44 -46.41 -4.71
N ASP A 122 27.21 -45.37 -4.37
CA ASP A 122 28.01 -44.65 -5.36
C ASP A 122 29.17 -45.52 -5.84
N PRO A 123 29.25 -45.90 -7.14
CA PRO A 123 30.35 -46.72 -7.64
C PRO A 123 31.71 -45.99 -7.61
N GLN A 124 31.73 -44.65 -7.59
CA GLN A 124 32.94 -43.84 -7.50
C GLN A 124 33.38 -43.60 -6.06
N ASN A 125 32.43 -43.60 -5.11
CA ASN A 125 32.70 -43.48 -3.69
C ASN A 125 31.85 -44.47 -2.87
N PRO A 126 32.27 -45.75 -2.76
CA PRO A 126 31.45 -46.80 -2.14
C PRO A 126 31.09 -46.61 -0.66
N GLU A 127 31.68 -45.63 0.03
CA GLU A 127 31.28 -45.23 1.39
C GLU A 127 29.94 -44.50 1.43
N GLN A 128 29.53 -43.90 0.31
CA GLN A 128 28.22 -43.26 0.18
C GLN A 128 27.17 -44.25 -0.30
N SER A 129 26.10 -44.35 0.49
CA SER A 129 24.94 -45.18 0.16
C SER A 129 23.66 -44.57 0.68
N VAL A 130 22.52 -44.97 0.11
CA VAL A 130 21.18 -44.54 0.56
C VAL A 130 20.17 -45.68 0.42
N ILE A 131 19.24 -45.79 1.36
CA ILE A 131 18.15 -46.77 1.30
C ILE A 131 17.12 -46.35 0.25
N ASP A 132 16.57 -45.15 0.37
CA ASP A 132 15.56 -44.61 -0.55
C ASP A 132 16.08 -43.39 -1.32
N ARG A 133 16.31 -43.57 -2.62
CA ARG A 133 16.79 -42.52 -3.53
C ARG A 133 15.67 -41.68 -4.17
N ASN A 134 14.41 -41.88 -3.78
CA ASN A 134 13.29 -41.15 -4.37
C ASN A 134 13.21 -39.71 -3.87
N MET A 135 12.85 -38.80 -4.78
CA MET A 135 12.67 -37.38 -4.45
C MET A 135 11.40 -37.19 -3.62
N ARG A 136 11.51 -36.39 -2.56
CA ARG A 136 10.36 -35.93 -1.79
C ARG A 136 9.86 -34.61 -2.35
N TRP A 137 9.15 -34.69 -3.48
CA TRP A 137 8.71 -33.53 -4.25
C TRP A 137 7.88 -32.53 -3.44
N GLY A 138 7.10 -32.98 -2.46
CA GLY A 138 6.36 -32.07 -1.56
C GLY A 138 7.28 -31.21 -0.70
N LEU A 139 8.29 -31.81 -0.08
CA LEU A 139 9.30 -31.10 0.73
C LEU A 139 10.16 -30.18 -0.14
N PHE A 140 10.71 -30.70 -1.24
CA PHE A 140 11.54 -29.93 -2.17
C PHE A 140 10.82 -28.69 -2.71
N THR A 141 9.54 -28.85 -3.06
CA THR A 141 8.73 -27.75 -3.62
C THR A 141 8.44 -26.69 -2.56
N LEU A 142 8.10 -27.09 -1.33
CA LEU A 142 7.87 -26.18 -0.21
C LEU A 142 9.11 -25.31 0.03
N GLU A 143 10.28 -25.95 0.15
CA GLU A 143 11.55 -25.28 0.40
C GLU A 143 11.94 -24.34 -0.76
N SER A 144 11.80 -24.81 -2.00
CA SER A 144 12.12 -24.02 -3.21
C SER A 144 11.23 -22.77 -3.35
N VAL A 145 9.92 -22.90 -3.12
CA VAL A 145 8.97 -21.77 -3.21
C VAL A 145 9.25 -20.76 -2.10
N PHE A 146 9.44 -21.24 -0.88
CA PHE A 146 9.77 -20.40 0.27
C PHE A 146 11.03 -19.58 0.01
N CYS A 147 12.12 -20.21 -0.40
CA CYS A 147 13.39 -19.52 -0.70
C CYS A 147 13.24 -18.52 -1.85
N SER A 148 12.53 -18.89 -2.93
CA SER A 148 12.35 -18.05 -4.11
C SER A 148 11.64 -16.74 -3.79
N ILE A 149 10.62 -16.76 -2.91
CA ILE A 149 9.90 -15.56 -2.48
C ILE A 149 10.84 -14.58 -1.78
N PHE A 150 11.67 -15.07 -0.85
CA PHE A 150 12.63 -14.23 -0.12
C PHE A 150 13.70 -13.64 -1.05
N ILE A 151 14.20 -14.44 -1.99
CA ILE A 151 15.18 -13.99 -3.00
C ILE A 151 14.56 -12.91 -3.89
N VAL A 152 13.35 -13.11 -4.43
CA VAL A 152 12.71 -12.15 -5.32
C VAL A 152 12.37 -10.85 -4.58
N ILE A 153 11.81 -10.93 -3.38
CA ILE A 153 11.50 -9.73 -2.57
C ILE A 153 12.78 -8.99 -2.20
N GLY A 154 13.83 -9.70 -1.75
CA GLY A 154 15.12 -9.12 -1.42
C GLY A 154 15.78 -8.43 -2.61
N LEU A 155 15.78 -9.07 -3.78
CA LEU A 155 16.29 -8.49 -5.03
C LEU A 155 15.47 -7.27 -5.46
N LEU A 156 14.15 -7.30 -5.34
CA LEU A 156 13.30 -6.15 -5.64
C LEU A 156 13.58 -4.97 -4.70
N ILE A 157 13.79 -5.22 -3.41
CA ILE A 157 14.16 -4.19 -2.42
C ILE A 157 15.55 -3.63 -2.71
N ALA A 158 16.54 -4.49 -2.99
CA ALA A 158 17.91 -4.09 -3.32
C ALA A 158 17.93 -3.29 -4.63
N TYR A 159 17.22 -3.76 -5.66
CA TYR A 159 17.07 -3.09 -6.94
C TYR A 159 16.38 -1.72 -6.78
N ALA A 160 15.28 -1.66 -6.03
CA ALA A 160 14.61 -0.40 -5.73
C ALA A 160 15.51 0.56 -4.95
N SER A 161 16.41 0.05 -4.10
CA SER A 161 17.37 0.85 -3.34
C SER A 161 18.52 1.38 -4.21
N ILE A 162 19.04 0.56 -5.14
CA ILE A 162 20.09 0.93 -6.11
C ILE A 162 19.55 1.91 -7.15
N ARG A 163 18.37 1.64 -7.70
CA ARG A 163 17.70 2.49 -8.69
C ARG A 163 17.13 3.76 -8.07
N SER A 164 17.25 3.92 -6.76
CA SER A 164 16.94 5.16 -6.06
C SER A 164 18.04 6.21 -6.32
N GLU A 165 18.27 6.56 -7.59
CA GLU A 165 19.20 7.60 -7.99
C GLU A 165 19.02 8.81 -7.07
N GLY A 166 20.13 9.21 -6.46
CA GLY A 166 20.21 10.44 -5.69
C GLY A 166 19.97 11.59 -6.64
N LYS A 167 18.70 11.93 -6.88
CA LYS A 167 18.36 13.14 -7.63
C LYS A 167 19.04 14.30 -6.92
N LYS A 168 19.90 15.02 -7.65
CA LYS A 168 20.58 16.23 -7.20
C LYS A 168 19.57 17.04 -6.40
N THR A 169 19.83 17.18 -5.10
CA THR A 169 18.90 17.89 -4.23
C THR A 169 19.19 19.36 -4.41
N TYR A 170 18.54 19.97 -5.39
CA TYR A 170 18.43 21.42 -5.44
C TYR A 170 17.89 21.88 -4.07
N PRO A 171 18.46 22.95 -3.46
CA PRO A 171 17.89 23.53 -2.27
C PRO A 171 16.39 23.75 -2.52
N GLY A 172 15.53 23.47 -1.55
CA GLY A 172 14.11 23.82 -1.67
C GLY A 172 13.91 25.32 -1.42
N PRO A 173 12.71 25.86 -1.67
CA PRO A 173 12.41 27.24 -1.31
C PRO A 173 12.69 27.45 0.19
N PRO A 174 13.24 28.61 0.58
CA PRO A 174 13.56 28.90 1.97
C PRO A 174 12.31 28.76 2.85
N SER A 175 12.47 28.17 4.03
CA SER A 175 11.32 27.97 4.95
C SER A 175 10.79 29.31 5.47
N LEU A 176 9.51 29.37 5.87
CA LEU A 176 8.91 30.61 6.42
C LEU A 176 9.70 31.16 7.62
N SER A 177 10.27 30.28 8.44
CA SER A 177 11.14 30.68 9.56
C SER A 177 12.47 31.27 9.10
N GLU A 178 13.05 30.77 8.01
CA GLU A 178 14.29 31.31 7.43
C GLU A 178 14.01 32.65 6.74
N LEU A 179 12.93 32.76 5.96
CA LEU A 179 12.49 34.00 5.34
C LEU A 179 12.18 35.08 6.38
N ARG A 180 11.55 34.71 7.49
CA ARG A 180 11.24 35.65 8.57
C ARG A 180 12.51 36.19 9.24
N LYS A 181 13.49 35.32 9.48
CA LYS A 181 14.77 35.71 10.05
C LYS A 181 15.58 36.58 9.10
N GLU A 182 15.59 36.28 7.79
CA GLU A 182 16.24 37.11 6.77
C GLU A 182 15.58 38.48 6.62
N TRP A 183 14.25 38.54 6.71
CA TRP A 183 13.49 39.79 6.70
C TRP A 183 13.82 40.64 7.93
N GLU A 184 13.79 40.04 9.13
CA GLU A 184 14.12 40.71 10.39
C GLU A 184 15.54 41.30 10.36
N GLN A 185 16.50 40.60 9.74
CA GLN A 185 17.87 41.11 9.55
C GLN A 185 17.99 42.28 8.56
N LYS A 186 17.03 42.41 7.63
CA LYS A 186 17.02 43.50 6.64
C LYS A 186 16.31 44.75 7.14
N LEU A 187 15.54 44.67 8.21
CA LEU A 187 14.91 45.84 8.85
C LEU A 187 15.94 46.82 9.43
N ASP A 188 17.18 46.36 9.65
CA ASP A 188 18.30 47.20 10.10
C ASP A 188 18.87 48.10 8.97
N ASP A 189 18.46 47.88 7.70
CA ASP A 189 18.86 48.72 6.56
C ASP A 189 17.90 49.93 6.43
N PRO A 190 18.40 51.19 6.50
CA PRO A 190 17.59 52.40 6.40
C PRO A 190 16.78 52.54 5.10
N HIS A 191 17.15 51.79 4.05
CA HIS A 191 16.50 51.83 2.73
C HIS A 191 15.52 50.67 2.50
N PHE A 192 15.30 49.82 3.50
CA PHE A 192 14.45 48.64 3.39
C PHE A 192 13.09 48.85 4.08
N GLY A 193 12.02 48.97 3.29
CA GLY A 193 10.66 49.24 3.77
C GLY A 193 9.61 48.17 3.44
N ASP A 194 10.03 46.99 2.96
CA ASP A 194 9.09 45.95 2.53
C ASP A 194 8.41 45.27 3.74
N SER A 195 7.08 45.07 3.65
CA SER A 195 6.38 44.20 4.58
C SER A 195 6.86 42.75 4.47
N PHE A 196 6.74 41.96 5.54
CA PHE A 196 7.16 40.55 5.52
C PHE A 196 6.50 39.75 4.38
N ILE A 197 5.22 40.05 4.06
CA ILE A 197 4.50 39.41 2.95
C ILE A 197 5.11 39.78 1.59
N ALA A 198 5.42 41.06 1.37
CA ALA A 198 6.06 41.52 0.14
C ALA A 198 7.47 40.92 -0.03
N TYR A 199 8.25 40.87 1.04
CA TYR A 199 9.58 40.27 1.05
C TYR A 199 9.54 38.76 0.78
N LYS A 200 8.64 38.04 1.45
CA LYS A 200 8.42 36.60 1.24
C LYS A 200 8.09 36.30 -0.22
N ASN A 201 7.16 37.05 -0.81
CA ASN A 201 6.74 36.82 -2.19
C ASN A 201 7.89 37.10 -3.17
N ARG A 202 8.64 38.21 -2.99
CA ARG A 202 9.80 38.53 -3.84
C ARG A 202 10.90 37.46 -3.75
N ARG A 203 11.25 37.02 -2.54
CA ARG A 203 12.29 35.98 -2.34
C ARG A 203 11.89 34.61 -2.89
N LEU A 204 10.60 34.29 -2.90
CA LEU A 204 10.11 33.07 -3.53
C LEU A 204 10.20 33.17 -5.07
N CYS A 205 9.87 34.32 -5.66
CA CYS A 205 10.07 34.56 -7.10
C CYS A 205 11.56 34.52 -7.49
N ASP A 206 12.45 35.19 -6.75
CA ASP A 206 13.91 35.16 -7.00
C ASP A 206 14.46 33.72 -6.90
N PHE A 207 13.92 32.94 -5.97
CA PHE A 207 14.28 31.54 -5.79
C PHE A 207 13.79 30.67 -6.96
N GLU A 208 12.56 30.88 -7.45
CA GLU A 208 12.02 30.20 -8.63
C GLU A 208 12.87 30.50 -9.87
N GLU A 209 13.22 31.76 -10.11
CA GLU A 209 14.03 32.20 -11.26
C GLU A 209 15.46 31.65 -11.19
N SER A 210 16.12 31.72 -10.03
CA SER A 210 17.47 31.17 -9.85
C SER A 210 17.49 29.63 -9.89
N SER A 211 16.43 28.96 -9.45
CA SER A 211 16.29 27.50 -9.57
C SER A 211 16.15 27.05 -11.02
N TYR A 212 15.46 27.83 -11.85
CA TYR A 212 15.33 27.60 -13.28
C TYR A 212 16.70 27.68 -13.98
N LEU A 213 17.45 28.77 -13.72
CA LEU A 213 18.79 29.00 -14.30
C LEU A 213 19.83 27.97 -13.84
N ALA A 214 19.79 27.52 -12.57
CA ALA A 214 20.71 26.51 -12.04
C ALA A 214 20.48 25.10 -12.66
N THR A 215 19.27 24.83 -13.15
CA THR A 215 18.94 23.56 -13.81
C THR A 215 19.43 23.52 -15.26
N GLU A 216 19.68 24.69 -15.85
CA GLU A 216 20.12 24.87 -17.23
C GLU A 216 21.65 24.77 -17.40
N ASN A 217 22.42 25.32 -16.44
CA ASN A 217 23.90 25.36 -16.46
C ASN A 217 24.60 24.01 -16.19
N ASP A 218 23.90 22.97 -15.75
CA ASP A 218 24.47 21.67 -15.35
C ASP A 218 24.64 20.68 -16.53
N LYS A 219 24.41 21.15 -17.77
CA LYS A 219 24.61 20.39 -19.03
C LYS A 219 25.82 20.96 -19.80
N LYS A 220 26.73 20.09 -20.26
CA LYS A 220 27.93 20.40 -21.06
C LYS A 220 27.68 21.48 -22.13
N PRO A 221 28.67 22.34 -22.45
CA PRO A 221 28.49 23.41 -23.42
C PRO A 221 28.58 22.86 -24.84
N ALA A 222 27.51 22.93 -25.61
CA ALA A 222 27.57 23.19 -27.04
C ALA A 222 26.20 23.60 -27.57
N THR A 223 26.25 24.67 -28.34
CA THR A 223 25.23 25.22 -29.24
C THR A 223 24.07 25.94 -28.56
N LYS A 224 23.88 27.21 -28.93
CA LYS A 224 22.65 27.98 -28.70
C LYS A 224 21.44 27.08 -28.92
N ILE A 225 20.82 26.64 -27.83
CA ILE A 225 19.52 25.98 -27.88
C ILE A 225 18.52 27.12 -27.89
N GLU A 226 18.06 27.50 -29.09
CA GLU A 226 16.71 28.04 -29.23
C GLU A 226 15.76 27.16 -28.41
N PRO A 227 14.80 27.72 -27.66
CA PRO A 227 13.89 26.92 -26.85
C PRO A 227 13.25 25.87 -27.77
N LEU A 228 13.67 24.61 -27.61
CA LEU A 228 13.05 23.46 -28.25
C LEU A 228 11.62 23.43 -27.71
N LYS A 229 10.71 24.13 -28.41
CA LYS A 229 9.26 23.95 -28.37
C LYS A 229 9.03 22.48 -28.66
N THR A 230 9.16 21.65 -27.63
CA THR A 230 8.88 20.23 -27.73
C THR A 230 7.38 20.18 -27.96
N ASN A 231 6.96 19.81 -29.17
CA ASN A 231 5.55 19.83 -29.52
C ASN A 231 4.84 18.80 -28.64
N TRP A 232 3.91 19.25 -27.78
CA TRP A 232 3.18 18.36 -26.87
C TRP A 232 2.45 17.23 -27.64
N ARG A 233 2.15 17.46 -28.93
CA ARG A 233 1.56 16.47 -29.84
C ARG A 233 2.45 15.26 -30.10
N ASP A 234 3.76 15.35 -29.87
CA ASP A 234 4.68 14.22 -30.09
C ASP A 234 4.51 13.13 -29.01
N ARG A 235 3.89 13.47 -27.87
CA ARG A 235 3.61 12.52 -26.79
C ARG A 235 2.62 11.45 -27.25
N TYR A 236 2.95 10.19 -26.96
CA TYR A 236 2.04 9.08 -27.22
C TYR A 236 0.72 9.26 -26.46
N GLY A 237 -0.40 9.16 -27.19
CA GLY A 237 -1.74 9.43 -26.68
C GLY A 237 -2.23 10.87 -26.81
N TRP A 238 -1.39 11.84 -27.19
CA TRP A 238 -1.73 13.25 -27.39
C TRP A 238 -1.55 13.72 -28.84
N LYS A 239 -1.49 12.80 -29.81
CA LYS A 239 -1.35 13.14 -31.23
C LYS A 239 -2.67 13.63 -31.84
N THR A 240 -3.78 13.11 -31.33
CA THR A 240 -5.13 13.30 -31.87
C THR A 240 -6.09 13.73 -30.77
N SER A 241 -7.18 14.41 -31.15
CA SER A 241 -8.27 14.76 -30.24
C SER A 241 -9.05 13.56 -29.69
N SER A 242 -8.84 12.39 -30.27
CA SER A 242 -9.39 11.12 -29.80
C SER A 242 -8.35 10.34 -29.00
N ILE A 243 -8.66 10.04 -27.74
CA ILE A 243 -7.80 9.32 -26.80
C ILE A 243 -8.48 7.99 -26.45
N ARG A 244 -7.73 6.88 -26.59
CA ARG A 244 -8.20 5.53 -26.25
C ARG A 244 -7.88 5.21 -24.79
N SER A 245 -8.78 4.49 -24.14
CA SER A 245 -8.53 3.99 -22.78
C SER A 245 -7.38 2.98 -22.75
N THR A 246 -6.59 2.96 -21.68
CA THR A 246 -5.39 2.09 -21.52
C THR A 246 -5.71 0.71 -20.91
N SER A 247 -6.97 0.28 -20.94
CA SER A 247 -7.47 -0.86 -20.16
C SER A 247 -6.96 -2.23 -20.64
N ALA A 248 -6.81 -2.44 -21.95
CA ALA A 248 -6.47 -3.75 -22.53
C ALA A 248 -5.08 -4.27 -22.12
N SER A 249 -4.02 -3.43 -22.21
CA SER A 249 -2.66 -3.84 -21.86
C SER A 249 -2.48 -4.07 -20.35
N ARG A 250 -3.20 -3.33 -19.51
CA ARG A 250 -3.21 -3.53 -18.05
C ARG A 250 -3.85 -4.86 -17.67
N THR A 251 -4.93 -5.25 -18.36
CA THR A 251 -5.63 -6.52 -18.09
C THR A 251 -4.73 -7.73 -18.38
N LEU A 252 -3.99 -7.71 -19.50
CA LEU A 252 -3.02 -8.76 -19.84
C LEU A 252 -1.95 -8.94 -18.74
N LEU A 253 -1.41 -7.83 -18.22
CA LEU A 253 -0.41 -7.86 -17.16
C LEU A 253 -0.94 -8.55 -15.89
N ILE A 254 -2.18 -8.23 -15.48
CA ILE A 254 -2.80 -8.83 -14.28
C ILE A 254 -3.00 -10.33 -14.47
N TRP A 255 -3.42 -10.78 -15.66
CA TRP A 255 -3.52 -12.21 -15.98
C TRP A 255 -2.19 -12.93 -15.85
N LEU A 256 -1.12 -12.38 -16.45
CA LEU A 256 0.22 -12.98 -16.38
C LEU A 256 0.71 -13.11 -14.94
N VAL A 257 0.54 -12.06 -14.12
CA VAL A 257 0.92 -12.07 -12.70
C VAL A 257 0.10 -13.09 -11.91
N GLY A 258 -1.22 -13.13 -12.12
CA GLY A 258 -2.11 -14.06 -11.41
C GLY A 258 -1.83 -15.53 -11.75
N LEU A 259 -1.66 -15.85 -13.04
CA LEU A 259 -1.32 -17.20 -13.50
C LEU A 259 0.05 -17.65 -13.00
N PHE A 260 1.04 -16.77 -13.05
CA PHE A 260 2.38 -17.04 -12.49
C PHE A 260 2.33 -17.34 -10.99
N TRP A 261 1.59 -16.53 -10.23
CA TRP A 261 1.45 -16.70 -8.78
C TRP A 261 0.76 -18.02 -8.41
N ILE A 262 -0.32 -18.38 -9.11
CA ILE A 262 -0.98 -19.69 -8.92
C ILE A 262 -0.08 -20.84 -9.36
N GLY A 263 0.65 -20.70 -10.47
CA GLY A 263 1.59 -21.71 -10.92
C GLY A 263 2.61 -22.07 -9.85
N ILE A 264 3.17 -21.07 -9.16
CA ILE A 264 4.15 -21.27 -8.09
C ILE A 264 3.52 -21.82 -6.81
N THR A 265 2.29 -21.43 -6.48
CA THR A 265 1.66 -21.78 -5.20
C THR A 265 0.81 -23.06 -5.26
N SER A 266 0.39 -23.48 -6.45
CA SER A 266 -0.50 -24.65 -6.64
C SER A 266 0.08 -26.00 -6.23
N PRO A 267 1.40 -26.29 -6.33
CA PRO A 267 1.94 -27.57 -5.84
C PRO A 267 1.74 -27.77 -4.34
N ALA A 268 1.61 -26.68 -3.57
CA ALA A 268 1.34 -26.77 -2.14
C ALA A 268 -0.05 -27.36 -1.84
N LEU A 269 -1.02 -27.27 -2.75
CA LEU A 269 -2.36 -27.83 -2.58
C LEU A 269 -2.38 -29.36 -2.58
N ILE A 270 -1.42 -29.98 -3.28
CA ILE A 270 -1.29 -31.44 -3.36
C ILE A 270 -0.88 -32.03 -2.01
N VAL A 271 -0.17 -31.25 -1.19
CA VAL A 271 0.39 -31.68 0.10
C VAL A 271 -0.66 -31.61 1.24
N ILE A 272 -1.72 -30.83 1.10
CA ILE A 272 -2.67 -30.52 2.20
C ILE A 272 -3.47 -31.71 2.72
N PRO A 273 -4.06 -32.60 1.87
CA PRO A 273 -4.86 -33.72 2.35
C PRO A 273 -4.04 -34.67 3.25
N ASP A 274 -2.79 -34.91 2.87
CA ASP A 274 -1.85 -35.75 3.61
C ASP A 274 -1.42 -35.12 4.94
N GLU A 275 -1.42 -33.79 5.05
CA GLU A 275 -1.09 -33.07 6.29
C GLU A 275 -2.28 -32.97 7.25
N LEU A 276 -3.50 -32.80 6.73
CA LEU A 276 -4.73 -32.79 7.53
C LEU A 276 -5.02 -34.15 8.16
N GLY A 277 -4.76 -35.25 7.43
CA GLY A 277 -4.84 -36.61 7.97
C GLY A 277 -3.86 -36.91 9.11
N LYS A 278 -2.91 -36.01 9.38
CA LYS A 278 -1.93 -36.11 10.47
C LYS A 278 -2.10 -35.07 11.57
N GLU A 279 -3.27 -34.43 11.64
CA GLU A 279 -3.58 -33.37 12.63
C GLU A 279 -2.64 -32.15 12.56
N ASN A 280 -1.90 -31.98 11.46
CA ASN A 280 -1.04 -30.81 11.24
C ASN A 280 -1.84 -29.64 10.66
N TYR A 281 -2.66 -29.01 11.51
CA TYR A 281 -3.51 -27.90 11.10
C TYR A 281 -2.73 -26.64 10.67
N ALA A 282 -1.43 -26.53 10.98
CA ALA A 282 -0.60 -25.39 10.57
C ALA A 282 -0.41 -25.32 9.04
N VAL A 283 -0.54 -26.45 8.32
CA VAL A 283 -0.48 -26.50 6.84
C VAL A 283 -1.55 -25.60 6.21
N LEU A 284 -2.67 -25.36 6.89
CA LEU A 284 -3.76 -24.52 6.39
C LEU A 284 -3.33 -23.06 6.18
N LEU A 285 -2.27 -22.59 6.86
CA LEU A 285 -1.73 -21.25 6.61
C LEU A 285 -1.13 -21.14 5.20
N VAL A 286 -0.66 -22.25 4.63
CA VAL A 286 -0.14 -22.28 3.25
C VAL A 286 -1.25 -21.98 2.23
N LEU A 287 -2.53 -22.21 2.55
CA LEU A 287 -3.67 -21.86 1.70
C LEU A 287 -3.82 -20.34 1.49
N LEU A 288 -3.25 -19.50 2.35
CA LEU A 288 -3.29 -18.05 2.17
C LEU A 288 -2.61 -17.63 0.86
N PHE A 289 -1.56 -18.34 0.44
CA PHE A 289 -0.81 -18.04 -0.78
C PHE A 289 -1.62 -18.26 -2.07
N PRO A 290 -2.23 -19.44 -2.32
CA PRO A 290 -3.13 -19.63 -3.46
C PRO A 290 -4.40 -18.76 -3.35
N LEU A 291 -4.90 -18.44 -2.15
CA LEU A 291 -6.01 -17.48 -1.99
C LEU A 291 -5.65 -16.08 -2.51
N VAL A 292 -4.42 -15.60 -2.28
CA VAL A 292 -3.95 -14.34 -2.90
C VAL A 292 -3.92 -14.45 -4.42
N GLY A 293 -3.46 -15.58 -4.97
CA GLY A 293 -3.49 -15.86 -6.40
C GLY A 293 -4.89 -15.83 -6.99
N LEU A 294 -5.83 -16.52 -6.34
CA LEU A 294 -7.25 -16.54 -6.69
C LEU A 294 -7.86 -15.14 -6.65
N PHE A 295 -7.51 -14.33 -5.65
CA PHE A 295 -7.95 -12.94 -5.59
C PHE A 295 -7.42 -12.11 -6.78
N ILE A 296 -6.15 -12.28 -7.16
CA ILE A 296 -5.58 -11.60 -8.34
C ILE A 296 -6.28 -12.06 -9.62
N LEU A 297 -6.53 -13.37 -9.79
CA LEU A 297 -7.29 -13.87 -10.93
C LEU A 297 -8.73 -13.38 -10.93
N TYR A 298 -9.40 -13.34 -9.78
CA TYR A 298 -10.72 -12.74 -9.65
C TYR A 298 -10.70 -11.29 -10.15
N LYS A 299 -9.71 -10.48 -9.75
CA LYS A 299 -9.54 -9.12 -10.27
C LYS A 299 -9.27 -9.10 -11.78
N ALA A 300 -8.51 -10.06 -12.31
CA ALA A 300 -8.27 -10.21 -13.75
C ALA A 300 -9.56 -10.52 -14.52
N VAL A 301 -10.38 -11.45 -14.02
CA VAL A 301 -11.68 -11.82 -14.57
C VAL A 301 -12.63 -10.63 -14.53
N VAL A 302 -12.77 -9.95 -13.40
CA VAL A 302 -13.61 -8.74 -13.28
C VAL A 302 -13.21 -7.68 -14.29
N LYS A 303 -11.91 -7.39 -14.44
CA LYS A 303 -11.42 -6.43 -15.44
C LYS A 303 -11.61 -6.90 -16.88
N THR A 304 -11.61 -8.22 -17.12
CA THR A 304 -11.88 -8.82 -18.43
C THR A 304 -13.37 -8.73 -18.78
N LEU A 305 -14.26 -9.03 -17.84
CA LEU A 305 -15.72 -8.89 -18.00
C LEU A 305 -16.09 -7.43 -18.27
N GLU A 306 -15.46 -6.51 -17.55
CA GLU A 306 -15.60 -5.07 -17.80
C GLU A 306 -15.13 -4.69 -19.22
N TYR A 307 -14.01 -5.24 -19.70
CA TYR A 307 -13.56 -5.00 -21.08
C TYR A 307 -14.50 -5.61 -22.13
N GLN A 308 -15.04 -6.81 -21.88
CA GLN A 308 -16.00 -7.48 -22.77
C GLN A 308 -17.38 -6.81 -22.79
N ARG A 309 -17.79 -6.14 -21.71
CA ARG A 309 -19.10 -5.48 -21.60
C ARG A 309 -19.13 -4.11 -22.29
N PHE A 310 -18.05 -3.34 -22.16
CA PHE A 310 -18.01 -1.95 -22.63
C PHE A 310 -17.12 -1.74 -23.86
N GLY A 311 -16.27 -2.73 -24.17
CA GLY A 311 -15.36 -2.69 -25.31
C GLY A 311 -14.36 -1.55 -25.24
N ASN A 312 -14.00 -1.07 -26.43
CA ASN A 312 -13.15 0.09 -26.58
C ASN A 312 -13.95 1.36 -26.29
N VAL A 313 -13.47 2.12 -25.29
CA VAL A 313 -14.01 3.43 -24.93
C VAL A 313 -13.06 4.50 -25.43
N VAL A 314 -13.60 5.42 -26.22
CA VAL A 314 -12.83 6.47 -26.91
C VAL A 314 -13.35 7.82 -26.47
N PHE A 315 -12.47 8.66 -25.93
CA PHE A 315 -12.79 10.03 -25.58
C PHE A 315 -12.38 10.96 -26.72
N LYS A 316 -13.34 11.70 -27.29
CA LYS A 316 -13.11 12.76 -28.28
C LYS A 316 -13.28 14.11 -27.59
N MET A 317 -12.19 14.87 -27.53
CA MET A 317 -12.12 16.12 -26.76
C MET A 317 -12.58 17.33 -27.57
N ASP A 318 -13.27 18.27 -26.91
CA ASP A 318 -13.71 19.56 -27.47
C ASP A 318 -13.76 20.63 -26.35
N PRO A 319 -12.80 21.58 -26.29
CA PRO A 319 -11.73 21.86 -27.26
C PRO A 319 -10.56 20.86 -27.19
N TYR A 320 -9.68 20.85 -28.19
CA TYR A 320 -8.43 20.06 -28.19
C TYR A 320 -7.21 20.95 -28.50
N PRO A 321 -6.26 21.12 -27.56
CA PRO A 321 -6.20 20.55 -26.20
C PRO A 321 -7.23 21.18 -25.25
N GLY A 322 -7.33 20.68 -24.01
CA GLY A 322 -8.30 21.18 -23.04
C GLY A 322 -7.89 22.57 -22.58
N ALA A 323 -8.86 23.47 -22.40
CA ALA A 323 -8.59 24.86 -22.10
C ALA A 323 -8.71 25.13 -20.60
N ILE A 324 -7.56 25.40 -19.96
CA ILE A 324 -7.52 25.94 -18.60
C ILE A 324 -7.95 27.41 -18.65
N GLY A 325 -8.78 27.84 -17.69
CA GLY A 325 -9.48 29.13 -17.73
C GLY A 325 -10.61 29.20 -18.76
N GLY A 326 -10.99 28.05 -19.34
CA GLY A 326 -12.06 27.90 -20.32
C GLY A 326 -12.78 26.57 -20.09
N HIS A 327 -13.02 25.81 -21.15
CA HIS A 327 -13.74 24.53 -21.06
C HIS A 327 -12.82 23.32 -21.27
N ILE A 328 -13.05 22.27 -20.48
CA ILE A 328 -12.55 20.92 -20.75
C ILE A 328 -13.75 19.98 -20.87
N GLY A 329 -13.92 19.36 -22.02
CA GLY A 329 -15.09 18.54 -22.28
C GLY A 329 -14.98 17.76 -23.57
N GLY A 330 -16.09 17.16 -23.96
CA GLY A 330 -16.19 16.43 -25.21
C GLY A 330 -17.23 15.33 -25.17
N THR A 331 -16.99 14.30 -25.96
CA THR A 331 -17.87 13.15 -26.11
C THR A 331 -17.09 11.88 -25.89
N VAL A 332 -17.58 11.01 -25.01
CA VAL A 332 -17.05 9.68 -24.82
C VAL A 332 -17.96 8.69 -25.52
N HIS A 333 -17.39 7.95 -26.46
CA HIS A 333 -18.08 6.89 -27.15
C HIS A 333 -17.86 5.56 -26.43
N VAL A 334 -18.95 4.94 -25.95
CA VAL A 334 -18.95 3.63 -25.28
C VAL A 334 -19.62 2.62 -26.20
N SER A 335 -18.82 1.87 -26.96
CA SER A 335 -19.28 1.06 -28.09
C SER A 335 -20.29 -0.04 -27.77
N GLN A 336 -20.22 -0.66 -26.58
CA GLN A 336 -21.05 -1.83 -26.24
C GLN A 336 -22.07 -1.57 -25.13
N LEU A 337 -22.22 -0.32 -24.67
CA LEU A 337 -23.22 0.03 -23.66
C LEU A 337 -24.54 0.41 -24.34
N SER A 338 -25.60 -0.36 -24.09
CA SER A 338 -26.94 -0.04 -24.60
C SER A 338 -27.53 1.19 -23.91
N HIS A 339 -28.23 2.02 -24.68
CA HIS A 339 -28.92 3.21 -24.17
C HIS A 339 -29.94 2.89 -23.07
N GLY A 340 -30.69 1.79 -23.21
CA GLY A 340 -31.70 1.41 -22.21
C GLY A 340 -31.08 1.09 -20.84
N VAL A 341 -29.89 0.48 -20.82
CA VAL A 341 -29.16 0.20 -19.56
C VAL A 341 -28.54 1.47 -18.99
N ALA A 342 -28.05 2.37 -19.86
CA ALA A 342 -27.42 3.61 -19.43
C ALA A 342 -28.42 4.63 -18.85
N THR A 343 -29.69 4.55 -19.23
CA THR A 343 -30.77 5.48 -18.82
C THR A 343 -31.75 4.88 -17.81
N ASP A 344 -31.47 3.69 -17.31
CA ASP A 344 -32.26 3.06 -16.24
C ASP A 344 -32.22 3.91 -14.97
N GLN A 345 -33.30 3.93 -14.19
CA GLN A 345 -33.39 4.67 -12.94
C GLN A 345 -32.40 4.16 -11.88
N ALA A 346 -32.03 2.88 -11.96
CA ALA A 346 -31.04 2.27 -11.09
C ALA A 346 -29.59 2.50 -11.58
N ALA A 347 -29.40 2.99 -12.80
CA ALA A 347 -28.09 3.25 -13.37
C ALA A 347 -27.59 4.65 -12.98
N SER A 348 -26.34 4.74 -12.52
CA SER A 348 -25.65 6.03 -12.39
C SER A 348 -24.38 6.05 -13.24
N LEU A 349 -24.16 7.17 -13.92
CA LEU A 349 -22.96 7.43 -14.72
C LEU A 349 -22.32 8.72 -14.22
N ALA A 350 -21.04 8.65 -13.91
CA ALA A 350 -20.28 9.78 -13.39
C ALA A 350 -19.03 10.01 -14.25
N VAL A 351 -18.82 11.26 -14.61
CA VAL A 351 -17.59 11.74 -15.24
C VAL A 351 -16.87 12.62 -14.24
N ARG A 352 -15.59 12.33 -14.04
CA ARG A 352 -14.73 13.01 -13.07
C ARG A 352 -13.49 13.54 -13.77
N LEU A 353 -13.20 14.83 -13.58
CA LEU A 353 -12.00 15.48 -14.08
C LEU A 353 -11.08 15.83 -12.91
N GLU A 354 -9.81 15.46 -13.01
CA GLU A 354 -8.82 15.64 -11.95
C GLU A 354 -7.55 16.30 -12.50
N CYS A 355 -7.10 17.35 -11.82
CA CYS A 355 -5.72 17.85 -11.95
C CYS A 355 -4.89 17.15 -10.87
N VAL A 356 -3.93 16.32 -11.30
CA VAL A 356 -3.16 15.47 -10.40
C VAL A 356 -1.70 15.89 -10.40
N TYR A 357 -1.18 16.21 -9.21
CA TYR A 357 0.23 16.36 -8.97
C TYR A 357 0.86 15.02 -8.59
N SER A 358 1.67 14.47 -9.50
CA SER A 358 2.39 13.23 -9.30
C SER A 358 3.81 13.52 -8.86
N TYR A 359 4.18 13.13 -7.64
CA TYR A 359 5.51 13.41 -7.10
C TYR A 359 6.07 12.18 -6.41
N VAL A 360 7.39 12.15 -6.28
CA VAL A 360 8.07 11.19 -5.41
C VAL A 360 8.48 11.96 -4.16
N PRO A 361 7.95 11.63 -2.97
CA PRO A 361 8.31 12.31 -1.74
C PRO A 361 9.83 12.32 -1.55
N LYS A 362 10.43 13.51 -1.48
CA LYS A 362 11.88 13.66 -1.29
C LYS A 362 12.31 13.29 0.14
N THR A 363 11.36 13.30 1.08
CA THR A 363 11.60 13.04 2.51
C THR A 363 10.59 12.02 3.05
N GLY A 364 11.01 10.75 3.17
CA GLY A 364 10.21 9.67 3.74
C GLY A 364 10.87 8.32 3.46
N LYS A 365 10.60 7.29 4.28
CA LYS A 365 11.15 5.93 4.09
C LYS A 365 10.59 5.23 2.83
N ASN A 366 9.54 5.78 2.22
CA ASN A 366 8.94 5.29 0.98
C ASN A 366 9.15 6.28 -0.18
N ARG A 367 9.84 5.84 -1.25
CA ARG A 367 10.02 6.58 -2.51
C ARG A 367 9.01 6.14 -3.59
N SER A 368 7.90 5.54 -3.20
CA SER A 368 6.81 5.26 -4.13
C SER A 368 6.22 6.57 -4.65
N ARG A 369 5.94 6.64 -5.94
CA ARG A 369 5.24 7.77 -6.55
C ARG A 369 3.90 7.94 -5.84
N GLN A 370 3.68 9.15 -5.32
CA GLN A 370 2.43 9.56 -4.72
C GLN A 370 1.71 10.48 -5.70
N GLU A 371 0.39 10.40 -5.68
CA GLU A 371 -0.48 11.31 -6.41
C GLU A 371 -1.26 12.13 -5.40
N THR A 372 -1.28 13.44 -5.59
CA THR A 372 -2.17 14.34 -4.86
C THR A 372 -3.04 15.04 -5.87
N ILE A 373 -4.34 15.01 -5.62
CA ILE A 373 -5.32 15.67 -6.46
C ILE A 373 -5.31 17.15 -6.06
N THR A 374 -4.87 18.02 -6.97
CA THR A 374 -4.80 19.48 -6.78
C THR A 374 -6.17 20.10 -6.99
N TRP A 375 -6.92 19.58 -7.96
CA TRP A 375 -8.27 20.00 -8.26
C TRP A 375 -9.08 18.81 -8.80
N CYS A 376 -10.37 18.79 -8.52
CA CYS A 376 -11.25 17.73 -8.96
C CYS A 376 -12.69 18.23 -9.05
N GLU A 377 -13.38 17.77 -10.08
CA GLU A 377 -14.81 17.95 -10.25
C GLU A 377 -15.45 16.69 -10.81
N GLU A 378 -16.70 16.43 -10.45
CA GLU A 378 -17.46 15.25 -10.85
C GLU A 378 -18.91 15.62 -11.13
N GLY A 379 -19.52 14.96 -12.12
CA GLY A 379 -20.98 14.93 -12.24
C GLY A 379 -21.48 14.02 -13.37
N ALA A 380 -22.78 14.08 -13.63
CA ALA A 380 -23.45 13.13 -14.52
C ALA A 380 -23.44 13.62 -15.97
N PRO A 381 -23.00 12.81 -16.96
CA PRO A 381 -23.02 13.21 -18.35
C PRO A 381 -24.42 13.16 -18.95
N LYS A 382 -24.63 13.91 -20.03
CA LYS A 382 -25.79 13.70 -20.91
C LYS A 382 -25.55 12.45 -21.75
N ILE A 383 -26.53 11.56 -21.79
CA ILE A 383 -26.46 10.30 -22.52
C ILE A 383 -27.24 10.46 -23.82
N GLU A 384 -26.60 10.17 -24.95
CA GLU A 384 -27.25 10.14 -26.27
C GLU A 384 -27.06 8.76 -26.94
N PRO A 385 -28.12 8.20 -27.55
CA PRO A 385 -28.04 6.89 -28.21
C PRO A 385 -27.18 6.95 -29.47
N LEU A 386 -26.45 5.86 -29.75
CA LEU A 386 -25.77 5.64 -31.04
C LEU A 386 -26.21 4.30 -31.64
N SER A 387 -26.00 4.12 -32.96
CA SER A 387 -26.30 2.86 -33.67
C SER A 387 -25.62 1.64 -33.06
N SER A 388 -24.46 1.84 -32.43
CA SER A 388 -23.77 0.86 -31.60
C SER A 388 -23.22 1.57 -30.38
N GLY A 389 -23.86 1.40 -29.23
CA GLY A 389 -23.41 2.01 -27.97
C GLY A 389 -24.11 3.32 -27.60
N VAL A 390 -23.44 4.12 -26.75
CA VAL A 390 -23.90 5.45 -26.32
C VAL A 390 -22.78 6.49 -26.40
N ASN A 391 -23.18 7.76 -26.50
CA ASN A 391 -22.33 8.91 -26.32
C ASN A 391 -22.60 9.55 -24.96
N LEU A 392 -21.54 9.75 -24.17
CA LEU A 392 -21.56 10.52 -22.93
C LEU A 392 -21.00 11.90 -23.23
N ILE A 393 -21.82 12.93 -23.06
CA ILE A 393 -21.52 14.31 -23.44
C ILE A 393 -21.42 15.16 -22.17
N PHE A 394 -20.32 15.89 -22.05
CA PHE A 394 -20.04 16.71 -20.87
C PHE A 394 -19.07 17.86 -21.14
N ARG A 395 -19.18 18.88 -20.30
CA ARG A 395 -18.30 20.05 -20.24
C ARG A 395 -18.04 20.41 -18.79
N PHE A 396 -16.78 20.64 -18.46
CA PHE A 396 -16.33 21.24 -17.22
C PHE A 396 -15.86 22.66 -17.47
N ASP A 397 -16.18 23.55 -16.54
CA ASP A 397 -15.69 24.93 -16.51
C ASP A 397 -14.47 24.98 -15.58
N VAL A 398 -13.30 25.19 -16.17
CA VAL A 398 -12.03 24.97 -15.50
C VAL A 398 -11.43 26.31 -15.05
N PRO A 399 -11.17 26.51 -13.75
CA PRO A 399 -10.53 27.72 -13.24
C PRO A 399 -9.18 28.01 -13.90
N ASP A 400 -8.86 29.29 -14.08
CA ASP A 400 -7.62 29.73 -14.75
C ASP A 400 -6.36 29.64 -13.87
N ASN A 401 -6.51 29.34 -12.58
CA ASN A 401 -5.40 29.26 -11.61
C ASN A 401 -4.83 27.83 -11.47
N LEU A 402 -5.17 26.92 -12.36
CA LEU A 402 -4.76 25.51 -12.31
C LEU A 402 -3.54 25.23 -13.21
N PRO A 403 -2.68 24.27 -12.86
CA PRO A 403 -1.45 24.01 -13.59
C PRO A 403 -1.70 23.26 -14.91
N GLU A 404 -0.86 23.56 -15.91
CA GLU A 404 -0.86 22.88 -17.21
C GLU A 404 -0.40 21.41 -17.12
N SER A 405 -0.76 20.62 -18.12
CA SER A 405 -0.25 19.26 -18.29
C SER A 405 1.23 19.28 -18.69
N ASP A 406 2.09 18.74 -17.83
CA ASP A 406 3.51 18.56 -18.16
C ASP A 406 3.70 17.55 -19.30
N ILE A 407 4.40 17.97 -20.35
CA ILE A 407 4.72 17.14 -21.52
C ILE A 407 5.64 15.98 -21.10
N LYS A 408 6.66 16.28 -20.28
CA LYS A 408 7.61 15.29 -19.74
C LYS A 408 7.15 14.86 -18.35
N GLN A 409 6.48 13.72 -18.30
CA GLN A 409 5.98 13.12 -17.06
C GLN A 409 7.08 12.31 -16.34
N SER A 410 8.22 12.96 -16.05
CA SER A 410 9.34 12.38 -15.32
C SER A 410 9.66 13.21 -14.08
N GLY A 411 9.87 12.56 -12.93
CA GLY A 411 10.02 13.28 -11.66
C GLY A 411 8.70 13.77 -11.08
N SER A 412 8.63 15.02 -10.65
CA SER A 412 7.40 15.64 -10.16
C SER A 412 6.73 16.37 -11.31
N TYR A 413 5.46 16.13 -11.54
CA TYR A 413 4.74 16.71 -12.68
C TYR A 413 3.23 16.79 -12.41
N HIS A 414 2.58 17.71 -13.09
CA HIS A 414 1.12 17.82 -13.17
C HIS A 414 0.62 17.12 -14.43
N PHE A 415 -0.50 16.42 -14.30
CA PHE A 415 -1.21 15.87 -15.44
C PHE A 415 -2.71 15.86 -15.15
N TRP A 416 -3.48 15.87 -16.22
CA TRP A 416 -4.93 15.86 -16.14
C TRP A 416 -5.47 14.46 -16.43
N ARG A 417 -6.33 13.99 -15.53
CA ARG A 417 -6.99 12.68 -15.60
C ARG A 417 -8.48 12.87 -15.75
N LEU A 418 -9.05 12.28 -16.79
CA LEU A 418 -10.49 12.11 -16.94
C LEU A 418 -10.84 10.67 -16.58
N THR A 419 -11.78 10.49 -15.65
CA THR A 419 -12.27 9.20 -15.20
C THR A 419 -13.76 9.08 -15.45
N ILE A 420 -14.20 7.93 -15.95
CA ILE A 420 -15.61 7.65 -16.22
C ILE A 420 -15.97 6.40 -15.46
N LYS A 421 -16.97 6.54 -14.58
CA LYS A 421 -17.50 5.44 -13.78
C LYS A 421 -18.98 5.24 -14.04
N SER A 422 -19.44 4.01 -13.91
CA SER A 422 -20.87 3.72 -13.80
C SER A 422 -21.15 2.87 -12.58
N ASP A 423 -22.33 3.01 -11.99
CA ASP A 423 -22.94 2.02 -11.11
C ASP A 423 -24.13 1.46 -11.89
N ILE A 424 -23.96 0.27 -12.47
CA ILE A 424 -25.01 -0.40 -13.24
C ILE A 424 -25.04 -1.87 -12.89
N GLN A 425 -26.22 -2.48 -12.90
CA GLN A 425 -26.36 -3.90 -12.59
C GLN A 425 -25.35 -4.75 -13.41
N GLY A 426 -24.46 -5.46 -12.73
CA GLY A 426 -23.39 -6.27 -13.32
C GLY A 426 -21.99 -5.67 -13.15
N ALA A 427 -21.14 -5.77 -14.19
CA ALA A 427 -19.81 -5.15 -14.19
C ALA A 427 -19.88 -3.65 -14.49
N ASP A 428 -19.29 -2.83 -13.63
CA ASP A 428 -19.25 -1.38 -13.76
C ASP A 428 -18.22 -0.89 -14.77
N LEU A 429 -18.53 0.19 -15.47
CA LEU A 429 -17.59 0.89 -16.34
C LEU A 429 -16.59 1.64 -15.47
N ASP A 430 -15.28 1.46 -15.71
CA ASP A 430 -14.22 2.22 -15.04
C ASP A 430 -13.09 2.51 -16.06
N ARG A 431 -13.03 3.75 -16.55
CA ARG A 431 -12.10 4.16 -17.62
C ARG A 431 -11.37 5.43 -17.26
N GLU A 432 -10.05 5.40 -17.40
CA GLU A 432 -9.16 6.53 -17.15
C GLU A 432 -8.46 7.00 -18.45
N PHE A 433 -8.37 8.32 -18.64
CA PHE A 433 -7.69 8.98 -19.76
C PHE A 433 -6.72 10.04 -19.24
N ASN A 434 -5.51 10.07 -19.78
CA ASN A 434 -4.51 11.13 -19.51
C ASN A 434 -4.57 12.16 -20.64
N ILE A 435 -5.08 13.36 -20.34
CA ILE A 435 -5.48 14.35 -21.35
C ILE A 435 -4.54 15.57 -21.38
N PRO A 436 -4.33 16.19 -22.55
CA PRO A 436 -3.58 17.44 -22.64
C PRO A 436 -4.48 18.62 -22.25
N ALA A 437 -4.05 19.42 -21.27
CA ALA A 437 -4.73 20.65 -20.85
C ALA A 437 -3.70 21.77 -20.69
N PHE A 438 -3.97 22.93 -21.29
CA PHE A 438 -3.08 24.09 -21.33
C PHE A 438 -3.90 25.38 -21.16
N HIS A 439 -3.26 26.48 -20.76
CA HIS A 439 -3.94 27.78 -20.70
C HIS A 439 -4.26 28.25 -22.12
N SER A 440 -5.54 28.28 -22.45
CA SER A 440 -6.01 28.82 -23.73
C SER A 440 -7.34 29.57 -23.62
N ARG A 441 -8.07 29.45 -22.50
CA ARG A 441 -9.40 30.04 -22.25
C ARG A 441 -10.41 29.78 -23.37
N GLU A 442 -10.18 28.77 -24.21
CA GLU A 442 -11.10 28.41 -25.29
C GLU A 442 -12.39 27.81 -24.72
N ALA A 443 -13.52 28.19 -25.33
CA ALA A 443 -14.80 27.56 -25.06
C ALA A 443 -15.00 26.34 -25.96
N SER A 444 -15.65 25.30 -25.42
CA SER A 444 -16.15 24.16 -26.21
C SER A 444 -17.01 24.63 -27.39
N ARG A 445 -16.75 24.06 -28.57
CA ARG A 445 -17.42 24.49 -29.82
C ARG A 445 -18.76 23.79 -30.03
N THR A 446 -18.84 22.53 -29.61
CA THR A 446 -19.95 21.63 -29.91
C THR A 446 -20.69 21.21 -28.64
N VAL A 447 -19.99 21.10 -27.50
CA VAL A 447 -20.58 20.58 -26.27
C VAL A 447 -21.03 21.72 -25.34
N LYS A 448 -22.35 21.79 -25.11
CA LYS A 448 -22.97 22.80 -24.23
C LYS A 448 -23.38 22.28 -22.86
N TYR A 449 -23.36 20.97 -22.65
CA TYR A 449 -23.88 20.35 -21.43
C TYR A 449 -22.90 20.52 -20.27
N ASP A 450 -23.22 21.46 -19.38
CA ASP A 450 -22.42 21.88 -18.24
C ASP A 450 -22.61 20.93 -17.05
N ILE A 451 -21.54 20.24 -16.67
CA ILE A 451 -21.50 19.41 -15.47
C ILE A 451 -21.10 20.23 -14.24
N SER A 452 -20.29 21.27 -14.40
CA SER A 452 -19.76 22.04 -13.27
C SER A 452 -20.89 22.75 -12.51
N ALA A 453 -21.88 23.30 -13.23
CA ALA A 453 -23.07 23.85 -12.62
C ALA A 453 -23.83 22.84 -11.73
N GLN A 454 -23.90 21.57 -12.15
CA GLN A 454 -24.53 20.50 -11.37
C GLN A 454 -23.71 20.14 -10.14
N GLY A 455 -22.39 20.06 -10.29
CA GLY A 455 -21.45 19.76 -9.21
C GLY A 455 -21.51 20.79 -8.07
N VAL A 456 -21.59 22.08 -8.42
CA VAL A 456 -21.72 23.18 -7.44
C VAL A 456 -23.03 23.07 -6.66
N ILE A 457 -24.16 22.93 -7.36
CA ILE A 457 -25.49 22.83 -6.73
C ILE A 457 -25.55 21.62 -5.79
N ARG A 458 -25.12 20.45 -6.26
CA ARG A 458 -25.14 19.22 -5.46
C ARG A 458 -24.28 19.33 -4.21
N LYS A 459 -23.07 19.89 -4.34
CA LYS A 459 -22.16 20.06 -3.20
C LYS A 459 -22.72 21.05 -2.19
N GLN A 460 -23.35 22.14 -2.63
CA GLN A 460 -24.01 23.09 -1.73
C GLN A 460 -25.16 22.41 -0.99
N GLN A 461 -26.03 21.69 -1.68
CA GLN A 461 -27.14 20.96 -1.06
C GLN A 461 -26.67 19.90 -0.06
N GLU A 462 -25.64 19.11 -0.40
CA GLU A 462 -25.08 18.10 0.51
C GLU A 462 -24.47 18.74 1.76
N LEU A 463 -23.76 19.86 1.60
CA LEU A 463 -23.19 20.61 2.73
C LEU A 463 -24.26 21.27 3.59
N GLU A 464 -25.31 21.84 3.00
CA GLU A 464 -26.44 22.39 3.73
C GLU A 464 -27.16 21.32 4.55
N VAL A 465 -27.46 20.17 3.95
CA VAL A 465 -28.08 19.04 4.67
C VAL A 465 -27.19 18.55 5.83
N ILE A 466 -25.88 18.42 5.61
CA ILE A 466 -24.93 18.03 6.66
C ILE A 466 -24.89 19.07 7.78
N LYS A 467 -24.81 20.36 7.42
CA LYS A 467 -24.77 21.47 8.37
C LYS A 467 -26.04 21.52 9.21
N ASP A 468 -27.20 21.41 8.57
CA ASP A 468 -28.50 21.44 9.22
C ASP A 468 -28.65 20.24 10.17
N SER A 469 -28.30 19.03 9.72
CA SER A 469 -28.33 17.82 10.55
C SER A 469 -27.46 17.97 11.80
N ILE A 470 -26.20 18.39 11.63
CA ILE A 470 -25.26 18.59 12.75
C ILE A 470 -25.78 19.68 13.69
N SER A 471 -26.31 20.79 13.18
CA SER A 471 -26.84 21.89 13.99
C SER A 471 -28.04 21.47 14.84
N GLN A 472 -28.86 20.54 14.34
CA GLN A 472 -30.00 19.97 15.05
C GLN A 472 -29.59 18.88 16.06
N GLY A 473 -28.30 18.54 16.13
CA GLY A 473 -27.77 17.48 16.99
C GLY A 473 -27.94 16.07 16.41
N ASP A 474 -28.28 15.95 15.13
CA ASP A 474 -28.23 14.67 14.42
C ASP A 474 -26.83 14.45 13.82
N PHE A 475 -26.12 13.47 14.38
CA PHE A 475 -24.77 13.12 13.94
C PHE A 475 -24.73 11.85 13.09
N ASP A 476 -25.88 11.33 12.60
CA ASP A 476 -25.92 10.20 11.66
C ASP A 476 -25.61 10.63 10.22
N VAL A 477 -24.49 11.32 10.06
CA VAL A 477 -23.97 11.77 8.76
C VAL A 477 -22.77 10.89 8.35
N PRO A 478 -22.53 10.65 7.05
CA PRO A 478 -21.48 9.74 6.57
C PRO A 478 -20.08 9.99 7.14
N GLY A 479 -19.78 11.23 7.54
CA GLY A 479 -18.49 11.61 8.12
C GLY A 479 -18.30 11.32 9.61
N LEU A 480 -19.38 11.10 10.36
CA LEU A 480 -19.37 10.88 11.82
C LEU A 480 -19.82 9.46 12.19
N SER A 481 -20.88 8.94 11.55
CA SER A 481 -21.54 7.68 11.94
C SER A 481 -20.65 6.44 11.84
N ARG A 482 -19.62 6.47 10.98
CA ARG A 482 -18.62 5.39 10.88
C ARG A 482 -17.81 5.20 12.17
N ALA A 483 -17.40 6.30 12.79
CA ALA A 483 -16.44 6.29 13.90
C ALA A 483 -17.10 6.53 15.26
N MET A 484 -18.26 7.18 15.29
CA MET A 484 -18.89 7.69 16.50
C MET A 484 -20.33 7.20 16.60
N ARG A 485 -20.69 6.69 17.78
CA ARG A 485 -22.08 6.55 18.21
C ARG A 485 -22.36 7.64 19.23
N PHE A 486 -23.57 8.14 19.26
CA PHE A 486 -23.95 9.19 20.20
C PHE A 486 -25.28 8.90 20.88
N ARG A 487 -25.49 9.54 22.02
CA ARG A 487 -26.78 9.63 22.69
C ARG A 487 -26.91 11.03 23.27
N ILE A 488 -28.09 11.62 23.12
CA ILE A 488 -28.44 12.89 23.76
C ILE A 488 -29.46 12.57 24.86
N GLU A 489 -29.16 12.93 26.11
CA GLU A 489 -30.08 12.81 27.24
C GLU A 489 -30.14 14.16 27.97
N GLY A 490 -31.31 14.81 27.94
CA GLY A 490 -31.48 16.16 28.48
C GLY A 490 -30.48 17.12 27.85
N ASP A 491 -29.65 17.75 28.69
CA ASP A 491 -28.60 18.64 28.22
C ASP A 491 -27.22 17.99 27.96
N GLY A 492 -27.09 16.69 28.23
CA GLY A 492 -25.84 15.95 28.04
C GLY A 492 -25.72 15.28 26.67
N ILE A 493 -24.50 15.27 26.13
CA ILE A 493 -24.13 14.53 24.92
C ILE A 493 -23.11 13.46 25.26
N TYR A 494 -23.44 12.21 24.96
CA TYR A 494 -22.61 11.05 25.24
C TYR A 494 -22.08 10.49 23.92
N LEU A 495 -20.78 10.58 23.72
CA LEU A 495 -20.09 10.10 22.53
C LEU A 495 -19.35 8.80 22.85
N PHE A 496 -19.53 7.80 22.00
CA PHE A 496 -18.88 6.51 22.13
C PHE A 496 -18.22 6.10 20.81
N PHE A 497 -16.89 6.00 20.85
CA PHE A 497 -16.06 5.53 19.75
C PHE A 497 -15.71 4.05 20.00
N PRO A 498 -16.30 3.12 19.24
CA PRO A 498 -16.18 1.70 19.50
C PRO A 498 -14.79 1.14 19.13
N MET A 499 -14.52 -0.05 19.67
CA MET A 499 -13.39 -0.90 19.27
C MET A 499 -13.49 -1.27 17.79
N LEU A 500 -12.35 -1.63 17.18
CA LEU A 500 -12.27 -2.11 15.79
C LEU A 500 -12.87 -1.14 14.74
N ARG A 501 -12.77 0.16 14.97
CA ARG A 501 -13.20 1.21 14.02
C ARG A 501 -12.49 1.13 12.66
N ASN A 502 -11.21 0.76 12.66
CA ASN A 502 -10.39 0.61 11.44
C ASN A 502 -10.17 -0.88 11.11
N ARG A 503 -11.25 -1.59 10.74
CA ARG A 503 -11.25 -3.05 10.50
C ARG A 503 -10.14 -3.54 9.57
N LEU A 504 -9.95 -2.86 8.42
CA LEU A 504 -8.95 -3.26 7.43
C LEU A 504 -7.51 -3.10 7.97
N LEU A 505 -7.22 -1.98 8.61
CA LEU A 505 -5.90 -1.71 9.17
C LEU A 505 -5.57 -2.69 10.32
N SER A 506 -6.56 -2.98 11.18
CA SER A 506 -6.44 -4.00 12.22
C SER A 506 -6.14 -5.39 11.64
N LEU A 507 -6.81 -5.79 10.55
CA LEU A 507 -6.55 -7.08 9.88
C LEU A 507 -5.12 -7.14 9.33
N ILE A 508 -4.66 -6.09 8.65
CA ILE A 508 -3.29 -6.02 8.12
C ILE A 508 -2.27 -6.16 9.27
N LEU A 509 -2.44 -5.40 10.35
CA LEU A 509 -1.54 -5.47 11.50
C LEU A 509 -1.55 -6.85 12.18
N ALA A 510 -2.70 -7.53 12.21
CA ALA A 510 -2.80 -8.90 12.73
C ALA A 510 -1.95 -9.89 11.91
N ILE A 511 -2.04 -9.83 10.57
CA ILE A 511 -1.29 -10.71 9.66
C ILE A 511 0.22 -10.46 9.83
N PHE A 512 0.65 -9.19 9.88
CA PHE A 512 2.06 -8.86 10.08
C PHE A 512 2.56 -9.28 11.46
N SER A 513 1.77 -9.05 12.51
CA SER A 513 2.06 -9.48 13.89
C SER A 513 2.28 -11.00 13.96
N GLY A 514 1.33 -11.79 13.43
CA GLY A 514 1.42 -13.25 13.46
C GLY A 514 2.54 -13.80 12.58
N GLY A 515 2.60 -13.38 11.32
CA GLY A 515 3.57 -13.90 10.34
C GLY A 515 5.02 -13.57 10.71
N PHE A 516 5.33 -12.30 11.00
CA PHE A 516 6.70 -11.90 11.37
C PHE A 516 7.07 -12.35 12.79
N GLY A 517 6.10 -12.44 13.72
CA GLY A 517 6.33 -12.94 15.07
C GLY A 517 6.74 -14.41 15.06
N LEU A 518 6.00 -15.26 14.34
CA LEU A 518 6.31 -16.69 14.21
C LEU A 518 7.65 -16.93 13.49
N ALA A 519 7.90 -16.22 12.38
CA ALA A 519 9.16 -16.33 11.65
C ALA A 519 10.36 -15.83 12.48
N GLY A 520 10.20 -14.71 13.19
CA GLY A 520 11.24 -14.19 14.08
C GLY A 520 11.56 -15.18 15.20
N TYR A 521 10.54 -15.76 15.83
CA TYR A 521 10.72 -16.77 16.88
C TYR A 521 11.42 -18.04 16.36
N SER A 522 11.02 -18.57 15.20
CA SER A 522 11.63 -19.78 14.64
C SER A 522 13.09 -19.58 14.26
N ILE A 523 13.42 -18.43 13.64
CA ILE A 523 14.81 -18.12 13.25
C ILE A 523 15.67 -17.86 14.49
N LEU A 524 15.15 -17.15 15.49
CA LEU A 524 15.88 -16.91 16.72
C LEU A 524 16.17 -18.22 17.48
N GLY A 525 15.24 -19.18 17.44
CA GLY A 525 15.47 -20.53 17.98
C GLY A 525 16.68 -21.23 17.34
N SER A 526 16.85 -21.10 16.01
CA SER A 526 18.00 -21.67 15.29
C SER A 526 19.35 -21.05 15.68
N ALA A 527 19.35 -19.84 16.26
CA ALA A 527 20.56 -19.17 16.71
C ALA A 527 21.20 -19.83 17.93
N PHE A 528 20.39 -20.44 18.79
CA PHE A 528 20.88 -21.14 19.99
C PHE A 528 21.37 -22.56 19.69
N THR A 529 20.99 -23.15 18.54
CA THR A 529 21.30 -24.53 18.18
C THR A 529 22.29 -24.67 17.02
N GLY A 530 22.46 -23.64 16.18
CA GLY A 530 23.17 -23.72 14.90
C GLY A 530 24.61 -23.21 14.85
N GLY A 531 25.27 -22.97 16.00
CA GLY A 531 26.64 -22.44 16.03
C GLY A 531 26.79 -21.08 15.33
N TRP A 532 27.89 -20.84 14.61
CA TRP A 532 28.15 -19.57 13.91
C TRP A 532 27.10 -19.25 12.82
N ILE A 533 26.60 -20.25 12.12
CA ILE A 533 25.53 -20.09 11.11
C ILE A 533 24.21 -19.72 11.79
N GLY A 534 23.91 -20.35 12.92
CA GLY A 534 22.78 -19.97 13.77
C GLY A 534 22.87 -18.52 14.25
N ILE A 535 24.03 -18.08 14.75
CA ILE A 535 24.22 -16.70 15.21
C ILE A 535 24.03 -15.70 14.05
N LEU A 536 24.53 -16.03 12.85
CA LEU A 536 24.35 -15.24 11.64
C LEU A 536 22.85 -15.11 11.29
N LEU A 537 22.12 -16.23 11.27
CA LEU A 537 20.67 -16.28 11.03
C LEU A 537 19.88 -15.52 12.11
N GLY A 538 20.28 -15.64 13.38
CA GLY A 538 19.72 -14.89 14.50
C GLY A 538 19.87 -13.38 14.32
N LEU A 539 21.03 -12.91 13.85
CA LEU A 539 21.26 -11.51 13.53
C LEU A 539 20.34 -11.03 12.39
N PHE A 540 20.12 -11.88 11.37
CA PHE A 540 19.19 -11.59 10.27
C PHE A 540 17.71 -11.55 10.70
N SER A 541 17.35 -12.13 11.85
CA SER A 541 15.97 -12.11 12.39
C SER A 541 15.57 -10.81 13.08
N VAL A 542 16.54 -10.01 13.57
CA VAL A 542 16.32 -8.75 14.29
C VAL A 542 15.33 -7.79 13.59
N PRO A 543 15.45 -7.50 12.28
CA PRO A 543 14.49 -6.66 11.59
C PRO A 543 13.07 -7.24 11.57
N PHE A 544 12.92 -8.57 11.49
CA PHE A 544 11.60 -9.23 11.49
C PHE A 544 10.92 -9.08 12.85
N VAL A 545 11.68 -9.32 13.93
CA VAL A 545 11.18 -9.18 15.31
C VAL A 545 10.78 -7.73 15.60
N LEU A 546 11.58 -6.74 15.17
CA LEU A 546 11.25 -5.33 15.37
C LEU A 546 9.94 -4.94 14.68
N ILE A 547 9.74 -5.38 13.44
CA ILE A 547 8.51 -5.15 12.69
C ILE A 547 7.34 -5.84 13.38
N ALA A 548 7.51 -7.09 13.83
CA ALA A 548 6.49 -7.83 14.56
C ALA A 548 6.04 -7.10 15.82
N VAL A 549 6.98 -6.61 16.65
CA VAL A 549 6.67 -5.88 17.90
C VAL A 549 5.87 -4.61 17.61
N ILE A 550 6.28 -3.81 16.62
CA ILE A 550 5.56 -2.59 16.24
C ILE A 550 4.15 -2.93 15.74
N ALA A 551 4.03 -3.99 14.92
CA ALA A 551 2.75 -4.45 14.40
C ALA A 551 1.83 -4.97 15.52
N ILE A 552 2.37 -5.70 16.50
CA ILE A 552 1.64 -6.18 17.69
C ILE A 552 1.09 -5.00 18.48
N ILE A 553 1.93 -4.01 18.82
CA ILE A 553 1.51 -2.84 19.59
C ILE A 553 0.41 -2.08 18.85
N GLY A 554 0.60 -1.85 17.55
CA GLY A 554 -0.40 -1.19 16.70
C GLY A 554 -1.71 -1.99 16.61
N PHE A 555 -1.61 -3.31 16.42
CA PHE A 555 -2.76 -4.21 16.35
C PHE A 555 -3.58 -4.17 17.63
N VAL A 556 -2.93 -4.36 18.79
CA VAL A 556 -3.58 -4.34 20.09
C VAL A 556 -4.25 -2.99 20.33
N PHE A 557 -3.52 -1.89 20.12
CA PHE A 557 -4.07 -0.56 20.34
C PHE A 557 -5.27 -0.27 19.43
N LEU A 558 -5.14 -0.42 18.11
CA LEU A 558 -6.20 -0.05 17.17
C LEU A 558 -7.44 -0.94 17.28
N THR A 559 -7.25 -2.22 17.58
CA THR A 559 -8.34 -3.21 17.67
C THR A 559 -9.15 -3.01 18.94
N PHE A 560 -8.49 -2.72 20.07
CA PHE A 560 -9.12 -2.76 21.40
C PHE A 560 -9.33 -1.39 22.04
N ASN A 561 -8.82 -0.32 21.46
CA ASN A 561 -9.01 1.03 21.97
C ASN A 561 -10.45 1.51 21.73
N SER A 562 -11.12 1.89 22.81
CA SER A 562 -12.40 2.58 22.80
C SER A 562 -12.29 3.90 23.56
N LEU A 563 -13.08 4.88 23.14
CA LEU A 563 -13.13 6.20 23.76
C LEU A 563 -14.59 6.53 24.08
N ARG A 564 -14.85 6.87 25.34
CA ARG A 564 -16.13 7.42 25.79
C ARG A 564 -15.91 8.87 26.22
N VAL A 565 -16.79 9.75 25.78
CA VAL A 565 -16.75 11.17 26.10
C VAL A 565 -18.14 11.61 26.49
N ASP A 566 -18.29 12.07 27.72
CA ASP A 566 -19.55 12.55 28.24
C ASP A 566 -19.43 14.07 28.40
N ILE A 567 -20.22 14.81 27.64
CA ILE A 567 -20.20 16.27 27.57
C ILE A 567 -21.48 16.76 28.25
N THR A 568 -21.33 17.40 29.40
CA THR A 568 -22.43 18.05 30.13
C THR A 568 -22.19 19.56 30.21
N PRO A 569 -23.20 20.38 30.55
CA PRO A 569 -23.03 21.83 30.65
C PRO A 569 -21.91 22.27 31.60
N ASP A 570 -21.69 21.52 32.69
CA ASP A 570 -20.74 21.89 33.74
C ASP A 570 -19.37 21.23 33.57
N GLN A 571 -19.34 20.01 33.02
CA GLN A 571 -18.13 19.20 32.96
C GLN A 571 -18.05 18.31 31.71
N ILE A 572 -16.82 17.98 31.32
CA ILE A 572 -16.50 17.02 30.28
C ILE A 572 -15.70 15.89 30.90
N SER A 573 -16.16 14.65 30.71
CA SER A 573 -15.44 13.46 31.13
C SER A 573 -14.97 12.66 29.92
N VAL A 574 -13.72 12.21 29.96
CA VAL A 574 -13.11 11.39 28.91
C VAL A 574 -12.58 10.12 29.55
N LEU A 575 -12.99 8.99 29.00
CA LEU A 575 -12.55 7.67 29.42
C LEU A 575 -12.08 6.87 28.21
N ARG A 576 -10.79 6.55 28.17
CA ARG A 576 -10.20 5.63 27.19
C ARG A 576 -9.98 4.27 27.81
N ARG A 577 -10.47 3.24 27.13
CA ARG A 577 -10.26 1.84 27.53
C ARG A 577 -9.54 1.08 26.45
N LEU A 578 -8.62 0.22 26.86
CA LEU A 578 -8.10 -0.85 26.03
C LEU A 578 -8.79 -2.13 26.47
N LEU A 579 -9.68 -2.68 25.63
CA LEU A 579 -10.67 -3.68 26.04
C LEU A 579 -11.50 -3.14 27.23
N PHE A 580 -11.29 -3.71 28.41
CA PHE A 580 -12.02 -3.37 29.63
C PHE A 580 -11.20 -2.50 30.59
N PHE A 581 -9.89 -2.38 30.37
CA PHE A 581 -8.98 -1.69 31.27
C PHE A 581 -8.95 -0.18 30.96
N PRO A 582 -9.25 0.69 31.94
CA PRO A 582 -9.13 2.14 31.76
C PRO A 582 -7.66 2.53 31.67
N VAL A 583 -7.22 3.02 30.51
CA VAL A 583 -5.82 3.45 30.28
C VAL A 583 -5.68 4.96 30.47
N TYR A 584 -6.77 5.71 30.29
CA TYR A 584 -6.79 7.15 30.50
C TYR A 584 -8.18 7.56 30.98
N TRP A 585 -8.22 8.35 32.05
CA TRP A 585 -9.44 8.96 32.55
C TRP A 585 -9.14 10.39 32.98
N ARG A 586 -10.01 11.32 32.58
CA ARG A 586 -9.89 12.73 32.96
C ARG A 586 -11.26 13.39 32.95
N GLN A 587 -11.49 14.24 33.94
CA GLN A 587 -12.63 15.14 34.01
C GLN A 587 -12.13 16.58 33.97
N LEU A 588 -12.86 17.44 33.29
CA LEU A 588 -12.52 18.85 33.13
C LEU A 588 -13.79 19.70 33.24
N PRO A 589 -13.85 20.67 34.17
CA PRO A 589 -14.91 21.67 34.18
C PRO A 589 -14.91 22.49 32.89
N VAL A 590 -16.08 22.89 32.41
CA VAL A 590 -16.17 23.70 31.18
C VAL A 590 -15.49 25.06 31.34
N SER A 591 -15.41 25.61 32.56
CA SER A 591 -14.67 26.84 32.89
C SER A 591 -13.17 26.77 32.61
N ASP A 592 -12.61 25.56 32.66
CA ASP A 592 -11.16 25.34 32.52
C ASP A 592 -10.74 25.13 31.06
N ILE A 593 -11.70 25.16 30.14
CA ILE A 593 -11.48 25.00 28.72
C ILE A 593 -11.07 26.34 28.11
N SER A 594 -9.90 26.35 27.48
CA SER A 594 -9.43 27.52 26.75
C SER A 594 -10.04 27.59 25.33
N HIS A 595 -9.90 26.52 24.55
CA HIS A 595 -10.40 26.42 23.18
C HIS A 595 -10.45 24.97 22.69
N LEU A 596 -11.16 24.75 21.57
CA LEU A 596 -11.15 23.50 20.81
C LEU A 596 -10.22 23.62 19.59
N GLU A 597 -9.27 22.72 19.46
CA GLU A 597 -8.39 22.58 18.30
C GLU A 597 -8.90 21.44 17.39
N LEU A 598 -9.18 21.78 16.14
CA LEU A 598 -9.41 20.80 15.09
C LEU A 598 -8.08 20.40 14.44
N LYS A 599 -7.70 19.11 14.57
CA LYS A 599 -6.41 18.62 14.08
C LYS A 599 -6.58 17.45 13.11
N CYS A 600 -5.92 17.54 11.96
CA CYS A 600 -5.79 16.41 11.03
C CYS A 600 -4.99 15.28 11.70
N SER A 601 -5.60 14.10 11.87
CA SER A 601 -4.98 12.91 12.44
C SER A 601 -4.32 12.02 11.39
N GLY A 602 -4.77 12.11 10.13
CA GLY A 602 -4.24 11.38 9.00
C GLY A 602 -5.10 11.51 7.76
N SER A 603 -4.84 10.69 6.75
CA SER A 603 -5.69 10.60 5.56
C SER A 603 -5.69 9.18 5.02
N THR A 604 -6.85 8.69 4.60
CA THR A 604 -6.97 7.44 3.87
C THR A 604 -7.23 7.75 2.40
N SER A 605 -6.52 7.05 1.53
CA SER A 605 -6.76 7.05 0.08
C SER A 605 -7.52 5.78 -0.31
N GLY A 606 -8.70 5.94 -0.90
CA GLY A 606 -9.53 4.84 -1.39
C GLY A 606 -10.32 5.26 -2.63
N GLN A 607 -10.37 4.41 -3.65
CA GLN A 607 -11.10 4.65 -4.91
C GLN A 607 -10.85 6.02 -5.60
N GLY A 608 -9.64 6.58 -5.46
CA GLY A 608 -9.30 7.88 -6.05
C GLY A 608 -9.86 9.09 -5.28
N LYS A 609 -10.40 8.90 -4.07
CA LYS A 609 -10.76 10.00 -3.15
C LYS A 609 -9.81 9.94 -1.95
N LYS A 610 -9.24 11.09 -1.61
CA LYS A 610 -8.44 11.26 -0.38
C LYS A 610 -9.39 11.81 0.69
N THR A 611 -9.66 11.00 1.70
CA THR A 611 -10.44 11.44 2.87
C THR A 611 -9.47 11.80 3.97
N GLU A 612 -9.49 13.06 4.40
CA GLU A 612 -8.75 13.50 5.58
C GLU A 612 -9.53 13.13 6.84
N HIS A 613 -8.83 12.59 7.83
CA HIS A 613 -9.36 12.24 9.13
C HIS A 613 -8.97 13.31 10.13
N PHE A 614 -9.93 13.71 10.96
CA PHE A 614 -9.76 14.74 11.97
C PHE A 614 -10.03 14.20 13.37
N ARG A 615 -9.41 14.87 14.33
CA ARG A 615 -9.71 14.73 15.75
C ARG A 615 -9.93 16.12 16.35
N ILE A 616 -10.80 16.19 17.35
CA ILE A 616 -11.08 17.40 18.11
C ILE A 616 -10.39 17.26 19.46
N LEU A 617 -9.55 18.24 19.77
CA LEU A 617 -8.79 18.32 21.01
C LEU A 617 -9.30 19.50 21.84
N ILE A 618 -9.58 19.25 23.12
CA ILE A 618 -9.73 20.30 24.13
C ILE A 618 -8.35 20.70 24.61
N HIS A 619 -8.12 22.00 24.75
CA HIS A 619 -7.00 22.56 25.50
C HIS A 619 -7.51 23.18 26.80
N ASP A 620 -6.92 22.80 27.92
CA ASP A 620 -7.20 23.45 29.20
C ASP A 620 -6.41 24.77 29.34
N ASN A 621 -6.76 25.56 30.35
CA ASN A 621 -6.04 26.79 30.70
C ASN A 621 -4.58 26.56 31.16
N LEU A 622 -4.19 25.30 31.43
CA LEU A 622 -2.85 24.88 31.84
C LEU A 622 -1.98 24.40 30.66
N GLY A 623 -2.52 24.39 29.44
CA GLY A 623 -1.85 23.93 28.22
C GLY A 623 -1.84 22.40 28.00
N ASN A 624 -2.56 21.63 28.81
CA ASN A 624 -2.78 20.21 28.55
C ASN A 624 -3.87 20.00 27.50
N LYS A 625 -3.69 18.97 26.68
CA LYS A 625 -4.62 18.60 25.62
C LYS A 625 -5.30 17.27 25.88
N MET A 626 -6.56 17.16 25.47
CA MET A 626 -7.35 15.94 25.60
C MET A 626 -8.23 15.74 24.36
N ALA A 627 -8.23 14.54 23.79
CA ALA A 627 -9.06 14.23 22.63
C ALA A 627 -10.49 13.91 23.05
N ILE A 628 -11.46 14.61 22.46
CA ILE A 628 -12.89 14.39 22.69
C ILE A 628 -13.62 13.78 21.50
N ALA A 629 -13.04 13.87 20.32
CA ALA A 629 -13.52 13.15 19.13
C ALA A 629 -12.34 12.72 18.27
N GLU A 630 -12.44 11.55 17.66
CA GLU A 630 -11.40 10.94 16.83
C GLU A 630 -12.01 10.34 15.55
N ASP A 631 -11.20 10.24 14.50
CA ASP A 631 -11.54 9.58 13.23
C ASP A 631 -12.77 10.15 12.51
N ILE A 632 -12.98 11.47 12.60
CA ILE A 632 -14.00 12.22 11.86
C ILE A 632 -13.56 12.36 10.40
N ASP A 633 -14.41 11.98 9.46
CA ASP A 633 -14.10 12.03 8.03
C ASP A 633 -14.52 13.35 7.38
N GLY A 634 -13.56 13.99 6.70
CA GLY A 634 -13.81 15.19 5.93
C GLY A 634 -13.69 16.46 6.77
N ARG A 635 -13.13 17.50 6.15
CA ARG A 635 -12.88 18.79 6.81
C ARG A 635 -14.18 19.50 7.19
N GLU A 636 -15.10 19.63 6.23
CA GLU A 636 -16.37 20.34 6.44
C GLU A 636 -17.19 19.75 7.59
N VAL A 637 -17.35 18.42 7.60
CA VAL A 637 -18.04 17.70 8.70
C VAL A 637 -17.35 17.97 10.03
N ALA A 638 -16.02 17.87 10.08
CA ALA A 638 -15.27 18.07 11.31
C ALA A 638 -15.30 19.53 11.80
N THR A 639 -15.32 20.50 10.88
CA THR A 639 -15.49 21.93 11.18
C THR A 639 -16.87 22.20 11.77
N HIS A 640 -17.94 21.74 11.12
CA HIS A 640 -19.31 21.94 11.61
C HIS A 640 -19.56 21.23 12.95
N PHE A 641 -19.03 20.02 13.11
CA PHE A 641 -19.13 19.30 14.39
C PHE A 641 -18.33 19.98 15.51
N CYS A 642 -17.13 20.48 15.21
CA CYS A 642 -16.35 21.27 16.17
C CYS A 642 -17.10 22.56 16.56
N GLN A 643 -17.71 23.23 15.59
CA GLN A 643 -18.50 24.45 15.85
C GLN A 643 -19.73 24.15 16.71
N TYR A 644 -20.45 23.06 16.42
CA TYR A 644 -21.57 22.61 17.25
C TYR A 644 -21.14 22.40 18.71
N LEU A 645 -20.01 21.73 18.94
CA LEU A 645 -19.46 21.53 20.28
C LEU A 645 -19.04 22.85 20.94
N ARG A 646 -18.48 23.81 20.19
CA ARG A 646 -18.15 25.15 20.71
C ARG A 646 -19.39 25.90 21.18
N CYS A 647 -20.44 25.92 20.37
CA CYS A 647 -21.71 26.56 20.72
C CYS A 647 -22.31 25.93 21.97
N ARG A 648 -22.32 24.59 22.04
CA ARG A 648 -22.87 23.85 23.18
C ARG A 648 -22.11 24.13 24.49
N LEU A 649 -20.80 24.37 24.41
CA LEU A 649 -19.92 24.65 25.55
C LEU A 649 -19.80 26.15 25.87
N ASN A 650 -20.53 27.03 25.17
CA ASN A 650 -20.44 28.48 25.31
C ASN A 650 -19.00 29.04 25.18
N LEU A 651 -18.18 28.43 24.33
CA LEU A 651 -16.80 28.86 24.10
C LEU A 651 -16.77 30.00 23.06
N LYS A 652 -15.92 31.02 23.29
CA LYS A 652 -15.73 32.11 22.33
C LYS A 652 -15.11 31.59 21.02
N PRO A 653 -15.48 32.15 19.85
CA PRO A 653 -14.85 31.81 18.58
C PRO A 653 -13.34 32.12 18.62
N ASP A 654 -12.56 31.22 18.02
CA ASP A 654 -11.11 31.27 18.03
C ASP A 654 -10.60 32.31 17.03
N ASN A 655 -10.01 33.42 17.50
CA ASN A 655 -9.51 34.53 16.66
C ASN A 655 -8.34 34.15 15.72
N LYS A 656 -7.94 32.87 15.66
CA LYS A 656 -6.78 32.37 14.88
C LYS A 656 -7.15 31.49 13.68
N SER A 657 -8.42 31.13 13.49
CA SER A 657 -8.86 30.43 12.26
C SER A 657 -9.52 31.43 11.31
N ASN A 658 -8.90 31.66 10.15
CA ASN A 658 -9.37 32.55 9.07
C ASN A 658 -10.71 32.14 8.39
N ASP A 659 -11.56 31.36 9.04
CA ASP A 659 -12.93 31.08 8.57
C ASP A 659 -13.91 31.82 9.49
N THR A 660 -14.00 33.13 9.28
CA THR A 660 -15.17 33.92 9.68
C THR A 660 -16.22 33.73 8.61
N ASP A 661 -17.35 33.09 8.96
CA ASP A 661 -18.71 33.47 8.51
C ASP A 661 -19.75 32.42 8.92
N VAL A 662 -20.02 32.25 10.22
CA VAL A 662 -21.36 31.81 10.71
C VAL A 662 -21.55 32.33 12.15
N PRO A 663 -22.52 33.22 12.44
CA PRO A 663 -22.92 33.51 13.82
C PRO A 663 -23.65 32.31 14.44
N CYS A 664 -23.46 32.13 15.76
CA CYS A 664 -24.07 31.06 16.55
C CYS A 664 -25.59 30.97 16.41
#